data_AF-A0A8C1BBB8-F1
#
_entry.id   AF-A0A8C1BBB8-F1
#
_cell.length_a   1.000
_cell.length_b   1.000
_cell.length_c   1.000
_cell.angle_alpha   90.00
_cell.angle_beta   90.00
_cell.angle_gamma   90.00
#
_symmetry.space_group_name_H-M   'P 1'
#
loop_
_entity.id
_entity.type
_entity.pdbx_description
1 polymer ?
#
loop_
_entity_poly.entity_id
_entity_poly.type
_entity_poly.pdbx_seq_one_letter_code
_entity_poly.pdbx_strand_id
1 'polypeptide(L)'
;MKVVNLKQAILQAWKERWSDYQWAINIKKNCPKGATWDYLNLAEALLEQAMIGPSPNPLILSYLKYAISSQMVSYSSVLTAISKFDDFSRELCIKSLLEIMDMFSNRLSCHGKAEECIGLCRAMLCTVVWLLQGCAWYCERLRESGTLPALENSLRACLERMTNLLHSTKNRALVHIARLEEQASWTNVEQALLKLSENLNAVTNQTLKENLEECVSLVKSIPQMLCLQSDPPVHTSFPSVHAFIMLEGTMNLTGETQPLVEQLMMIKRMQRIPAPLFVLEIWKACFTGLIESPEGNEELKWTAFTFLKVRFELFWFHFQFVFHIPHRPKSDQRCNCDCLSLLLQECNKLGLLSEANTATLTAKRSEDREHAPRLKTAENANIQPNPGLILRAEPTVTNILKTVDADHSKSPEGLLGVLGHMLSGKSLDLLLAAAAATGKLKSFARKFIKLNEFPKHISGEGSKSASVRALLFDISFLMLCHVVQTYGSEVILSDPSPSSETPFFETWLQTCMPEEGKTLNPDHPCFRPESGKVESLVALLNSSSEMKLVQMKWHEICLSTPAAILEVLNAWENGVLSVEAVQKITDNIKGKVCSMAICSVAWLVAHVRMLGLDEREKPQTMIRQLMTPMSGENTLQFYHERVVIMSSILEHMCADVFQQTGLSLRPAVEGQEPIPYRNLLPARQPILQALQTQFREVLEKGWVDSHAFHLFENLLHMGGVFWFTNNLVKELLKETRKEWASRVVELLYSIFCLDTQQITLTLLGHILPRLLTDPAHWHSLADPPGRALAKLSVWCALSSYSSHHKGQASAQQRKRQREDIEDYTSLFPLDDTQPSKLMRLLSSNEDETVMLSSPGDRSMSSSLSASQLHTVNMRDPLNRVLANLFLLISSLSGSKTAGPHTQFVQSFIEECVECSEQGSRGSILQFMPFTMISELVKLQALAKPKTVLSITDLSLPLGRRMAAKAIAAL
;
A
#
# COMPACT_ATOMS: atom_id res chain seq x y z
N MET A 1 59.79 27.11 -6.46
CA MET A 1 59.30 27.67 -5.18
C MET A 1 59.64 26.68 -4.08
N LYS A 2 60.42 27.07 -3.07
CA LYS A 2 60.82 26.15 -1.99
C LYS A 2 59.61 25.85 -1.11
N VAL A 3 59.20 24.58 -1.04
CA VAL A 3 58.25 24.10 -0.05
C VAL A 3 58.82 24.43 1.32
N VAL A 4 58.11 25.23 2.10
CA VAL A 4 58.54 25.60 3.44
C VAL A 4 58.51 24.37 4.33
N ASN A 5 59.65 24.05 4.96
CA ASN A 5 59.69 23.02 5.98
C ASN A 5 59.02 23.58 7.25
N LEU A 6 57.74 23.28 7.42
CA LEU A 6 56.91 23.76 8.52
C LEU A 6 57.56 23.49 9.89
N LYS A 7 58.18 22.31 10.06
CA LYS A 7 58.87 21.94 11.31
C LYS A 7 60.03 22.88 11.61
N GLN A 8 60.84 23.24 10.62
CA GLN A 8 61.94 24.20 10.80
C GLN A 8 61.42 25.59 11.16
N ALA A 9 60.32 26.05 10.54
CA ALA A 9 59.72 27.34 10.84
C ALA A 9 59.14 27.40 12.27
N ILE A 10 58.48 26.32 12.72
CA ILE A 10 57.98 26.19 14.11
C ILE A 10 59.15 26.19 15.10
N LEU A 11 60.22 25.44 14.81
CA LEU A 11 61.41 25.40 15.67
C LEU A 11 62.14 26.74 15.72
N GLN A 12 62.18 27.48 14.62
CA GLN A 12 62.73 28.83 14.59
C GLN A 12 61.92 29.77 15.49
N ALA A 13 60.59 29.77 15.33
CA ALA A 13 59.70 30.57 16.17
C ALA A 13 59.81 30.22 17.66
N TRP A 14 60.01 28.94 17.97
CA TRP A 14 60.26 28.48 19.33
C TRP A 14 61.62 28.96 19.87
N LYS A 15 62.70 28.82 19.09
CA LYS A 15 64.05 29.29 19.47
C LYS A 15 64.09 30.80 19.69
N GLU A 16 63.42 31.56 18.83
CA GLU A 16 63.36 33.02 18.89
C GLU A 16 62.26 33.55 19.84
N ARG A 17 61.51 32.66 20.51
CA ARG A 17 60.43 32.98 21.47
C ARG A 17 59.43 34.02 20.93
N TRP A 18 58.97 33.82 19.71
CA TRP A 18 57.98 34.69 19.09
C TRP A 18 56.68 34.73 19.91
N SER A 19 56.02 35.88 19.96
CA SER A 19 54.63 35.96 20.44
C SER A 19 53.68 35.29 19.45
N ASP A 20 52.49 34.86 19.90
CA ASP A 20 51.47 34.22 19.07
C ASP A 20 51.15 35.03 17.78
N TYR A 21 51.07 36.35 17.91
CA TYR A 21 50.83 37.26 16.80
C TYR A 21 52.02 37.34 15.81
N GLN A 22 53.25 37.45 16.32
CA GLN A 22 54.46 37.47 15.48
C GLN A 22 54.62 36.15 14.73
N TRP A 23 54.35 35.04 15.41
CA TRP A 23 54.35 33.70 14.82
C TRP A 23 53.36 33.59 13.67
N ALA A 24 52.10 33.95 13.90
CA ALA A 24 51.05 33.85 12.88
C ALA A 24 51.37 34.69 11.63
N ILE A 25 51.90 35.91 11.79
CA ILE A 25 52.32 36.76 10.66
C ILE A 25 53.45 36.13 9.86
N ASN A 26 54.50 35.66 10.54
CA ASN A 26 55.70 35.15 9.88
C ASN A 26 55.42 33.79 9.21
N ILE A 27 54.60 32.94 9.82
CA ILE A 27 54.12 31.70 9.22
C ILE A 27 53.24 32.00 7.99
N LYS A 28 52.37 33.03 8.02
CA LYS A 28 51.53 33.45 6.88
C LYS A 28 52.33 34.00 5.70
N LYS A 29 53.40 34.76 5.96
CA LYS A 29 54.31 35.25 4.91
C LYS A 29 55.01 34.12 4.15
N ASN A 30 55.21 32.99 4.82
CA ASN A 30 55.90 31.83 4.28
C ASN A 30 54.98 30.86 3.51
N CYS A 31 53.66 31.10 3.48
CA CYS A 31 52.71 30.21 2.80
C CYS A 31 52.38 30.65 1.37
N PRO A 32 52.17 29.70 0.44
CA PRO A 32 51.75 30.02 -0.93
C PRO A 32 50.41 30.79 -0.93
N LYS A 33 50.33 31.87 -1.72
CA LYS A 33 49.07 32.62 -1.88
C LYS A 33 48.00 31.69 -2.45
N GLY A 34 46.91 31.48 -1.70
CA GLY A 34 45.76 30.65 -2.11
C GLY A 34 45.72 29.23 -1.53
N ALA A 35 46.74 28.77 -0.80
CA ALA A 35 46.71 27.49 -0.09
C ALA A 35 45.97 27.63 1.26
N THR A 36 45.09 26.69 1.60
CA THR A 36 44.52 26.58 2.94
C THR A 36 45.52 25.89 3.88
N TRP A 37 45.57 26.33 5.13
CA TRP A 37 46.50 25.82 6.14
C TRP A 37 46.35 24.34 6.46
N ASP A 38 45.15 23.79 6.28
CA ASP A 38 44.87 22.37 6.48
C ASP A 38 45.57 21.49 5.45
N TYR A 39 45.78 21.97 4.21
CA TYR A 39 46.62 21.26 3.22
C TYR A 39 48.10 21.18 3.61
N LEU A 40 48.54 21.98 4.57
CA LEU A 40 49.92 22.00 5.07
C LEU A 40 50.10 21.17 6.36
N ASN A 41 49.06 20.49 6.84
CA ASN A 41 49.08 19.72 8.10
C ASN A 41 49.63 20.53 9.30
N LEU A 42 49.30 21.83 9.37
CA LEU A 42 49.83 22.73 10.39
C LEU A 42 49.50 22.29 11.83
N ALA A 43 48.27 21.81 12.07
CA ALA A 43 47.85 21.32 13.39
C ALA A 43 48.69 20.11 13.84
N GLU A 44 48.94 19.17 12.92
CA GLU A 44 49.78 18.00 13.18
C GLU A 44 51.23 18.39 13.46
N ALA A 45 51.82 19.27 12.64
CA ALA A 45 53.19 19.73 12.85
C ALA A 45 53.36 20.47 14.20
N LEU A 46 52.38 21.27 14.61
CA LEU A 46 52.39 21.95 15.91
C LEU A 46 52.26 20.96 17.07
N LEU A 47 51.33 19.99 16.99
CA LEU A 47 51.16 18.99 18.04
C LEU A 47 52.38 18.06 18.16
N GLU A 48 52.92 17.56 17.05
CA GLU A 48 54.13 16.73 17.08
C GLU A 48 55.30 17.43 17.78
N GLN A 49 55.52 18.72 17.49
CA GLN A 49 56.60 19.49 18.12
C GLN A 49 56.29 19.85 19.58
N ALA A 50 55.01 20.06 19.92
CA ALA A 50 54.60 20.31 21.29
C ALA A 50 54.77 19.07 22.19
N MET A 51 54.64 17.87 21.62
CA MET A 51 54.59 16.60 22.35
C MET A 51 55.90 15.79 22.33
N ILE A 52 57.06 16.41 22.06
CA ILE A 52 58.36 15.70 22.10
C ILE A 52 58.80 15.38 23.54
N GLY A 53 58.58 16.29 24.49
CA GLY A 53 59.05 16.16 25.88
C GLY A 53 58.05 15.49 26.83
N PRO A 54 58.45 15.08 28.05
CA PRO A 54 57.56 14.42 29.01
C PRO A 54 56.35 15.27 29.41
N SER A 55 56.50 16.61 29.36
CA SER A 55 55.43 17.59 29.44
C SER A 55 55.32 18.35 28.12
N PRO A 56 54.11 18.83 27.77
CA PRO A 56 53.91 19.50 26.50
C PRO A 56 54.52 20.91 26.52
N ASN A 57 55.10 21.32 25.39
CA ASN A 57 55.74 22.62 25.26
C ASN A 57 54.69 23.75 25.26
N PRO A 58 54.65 24.63 26.29
CA PRO A 58 53.56 25.59 26.45
C PRO A 58 53.55 26.68 25.37
N LEU A 59 54.71 27.03 24.80
CA LEU A 59 54.81 28.04 23.75
C LEU A 59 54.32 27.51 22.40
N ILE A 60 54.66 26.27 22.05
CA ILE A 60 54.15 25.67 20.81
C ILE A 60 52.64 25.39 20.94
N LEU A 61 52.19 25.02 22.14
CA LEU A 61 50.75 24.93 22.44
C LEU A 61 50.05 26.28 22.33
N SER A 62 50.65 27.40 22.75
CA SER A 62 50.02 28.73 22.59
C SER A 62 49.84 29.08 21.12
N TYR A 63 50.78 28.72 20.25
CA TYR A 63 50.64 28.86 18.79
C TYR A 63 49.45 28.05 18.25
N LEU A 64 49.27 26.81 18.70
CA LEU A 64 48.12 25.99 18.30
C LEU A 64 46.80 26.58 18.82
N LYS A 65 46.76 27.00 20.09
CA LYS A 65 45.58 27.66 20.68
C LYS A 65 45.22 28.92 19.89
N TYR A 66 46.21 29.74 19.53
CA TYR A 66 46.03 30.91 18.68
C TYR A 66 45.53 30.52 17.27
N ALA A 67 46.10 29.49 16.65
CA ALA A 67 45.68 29.00 15.34
C ALA A 67 44.21 28.54 15.32
N ILE A 68 43.75 27.90 16.40
CA ILE A 68 42.35 27.50 16.58
C ILE A 68 41.45 28.74 16.73
N SER A 69 41.81 29.66 17.63
CA SER A 69 41.01 30.87 17.90
C SER A 69 40.91 31.82 16.70
N SER A 70 41.94 31.84 15.85
CA SER A 70 41.99 32.66 14.62
C SER A 70 41.46 31.93 13.38
N GLN A 71 40.91 30.71 13.53
CA GLN A 71 40.44 29.86 12.43
C GLN A 71 41.50 29.64 11.33
N MET A 72 42.78 29.65 11.71
CA MET A 72 43.87 29.31 10.81
C MET A 72 43.87 27.81 10.51
N VAL A 73 43.44 26.96 11.43
CA VAL A 73 43.28 25.50 11.22
C VAL A 73 41.83 25.11 11.43
N SER A 74 41.33 24.11 10.70
CA SER A 74 39.99 23.57 10.95
C SER A 74 39.96 22.70 12.19
N TYR A 75 38.77 22.58 12.79
CA TYR A 75 38.55 21.65 13.89
C TYR A 75 38.83 20.20 13.48
N SER A 76 38.57 19.86 12.21
CA SER A 76 38.87 18.54 11.66
C SER A 76 40.36 18.21 11.74
N SER A 77 41.25 19.11 11.28
CA SER A 77 42.69 18.83 11.27
C SER A 77 43.28 18.76 12.68
N VAL A 78 42.75 19.55 13.61
CA VAL A 78 43.12 19.50 15.03
C VAL A 78 42.69 18.18 15.67
N LEU A 79 41.44 17.76 15.49
CA LEU A 79 40.93 16.49 16.03
C LEU A 79 41.68 15.28 15.47
N THR A 80 41.95 15.26 14.15
CA THR A 80 42.76 14.22 13.53
C THR A 80 44.16 14.18 14.14
N ALA A 81 44.81 15.33 14.33
CA ALA A 81 46.14 15.39 14.92
C ALA A 81 46.17 14.95 16.39
N ILE A 82 45.13 15.27 17.18
CA ILE A 82 44.98 14.77 18.56
C ILE A 82 44.88 13.23 18.55
N SER A 83 44.04 12.67 17.67
CA SER A 83 43.80 11.22 17.63
C SER A 83 45.02 10.37 17.24
N LYS A 84 46.10 10.97 16.75
CA LYS A 84 47.37 10.28 16.42
C LYS A 84 48.27 10.05 17.65
N PHE A 85 48.00 10.71 18.78
CA PHE A 85 48.80 10.55 19.99
C PHE A 85 48.37 9.28 20.75
N ASP A 86 49.22 8.27 20.91
CA ASP A 86 48.86 6.96 21.48
C ASP A 86 49.46 6.68 22.87
N ASP A 87 50.37 7.50 23.35
CA ASP A 87 51.05 7.32 24.64
C ASP A 87 50.25 7.89 25.83
N PHE A 88 49.22 7.16 26.26
CA PHE A 88 48.37 7.51 27.41
C PHE A 88 49.10 7.55 28.77
N SER A 89 50.33 7.04 28.85
CA SER A 89 51.14 7.11 30.07
C SER A 89 51.59 8.54 30.40
N ARG A 90 51.61 9.44 29.42
CA ARG A 90 52.01 10.85 29.57
C ARG A 90 50.81 11.73 29.95
N GLU A 91 50.39 11.63 31.20
CA GLU A 91 49.18 12.29 31.73
C GLU A 91 49.09 13.81 31.46
N LEU A 92 50.20 14.54 31.59
CA LEU A 92 50.24 15.99 31.33
C LEU A 92 49.99 16.33 29.85
N CYS A 93 50.41 15.45 28.95
CA CYS A 93 50.19 15.60 27.51
C CYS A 93 48.72 15.33 27.18
N ILE A 94 48.16 14.22 27.69
CA ILE A 94 46.73 13.89 27.57
C ILE A 94 45.86 15.02 28.11
N LYS A 95 46.15 15.51 29.32
CA LYS A 95 45.43 16.65 29.92
C LYS A 95 45.44 17.88 29.01
N SER A 96 46.59 18.23 28.44
CA SER A 96 46.70 19.39 27.55
C SER A 96 45.96 19.20 26.22
N LEU A 97 45.92 17.98 25.69
CA LEU A 97 45.13 17.63 24.49
C LEU A 97 43.63 17.75 24.78
N LEU A 98 43.16 17.25 25.93
CA LEU A 98 41.76 17.40 26.36
C LEU A 98 41.38 18.87 26.56
N GLU A 99 42.27 19.69 27.14
CA GLU A 99 42.07 21.14 27.27
C GLU A 99 41.98 21.86 25.90
N ILE A 100 42.71 21.39 24.88
CA ILE A 100 42.57 21.91 23.52
C ILE A 100 41.18 21.58 22.96
N MET A 101 40.68 20.35 23.17
CA MET A 101 39.35 19.95 22.71
C MET A 101 38.24 20.82 23.32
N ASP A 102 38.38 21.20 24.60
CA ASP A 102 37.41 22.05 25.31
C ASP A 102 37.27 23.45 24.68
N MET A 103 38.26 23.93 23.91
CA MET A 103 38.18 25.24 23.26
C MET A 103 37.07 25.33 22.19
N PHE A 104 36.70 24.20 21.59
CA PHE A 104 35.80 24.14 20.43
C PHE A 104 34.76 23.01 20.45
N SER A 105 34.72 22.17 21.49
CA SER A 105 33.78 21.04 21.62
C SER A 105 32.31 21.42 21.41
N ASN A 106 31.89 22.59 21.90
CA ASN A 106 30.52 23.12 21.75
C ASN A 106 30.27 23.84 20.41
N ARG A 107 31.30 24.03 19.57
CA ARG A 107 31.24 24.81 18.32
C ARG A 107 31.65 24.01 17.08
N LEU A 108 31.69 22.68 17.18
CA LEU A 108 31.98 21.77 16.07
C LEU A 108 31.00 21.99 14.91
N SER A 109 31.44 22.72 13.91
CA SER A 109 30.69 23.07 12.70
C SER A 109 31.65 23.15 11.51
N CYS A 110 31.13 22.89 10.31
CA CYS A 110 31.87 23.03 9.05
C CYS A 110 30.94 23.61 7.98
N HIS A 111 31.28 24.79 7.46
CA HIS A 111 30.54 25.48 6.40
C HIS A 111 31.22 25.35 5.03
N GLY A 112 32.20 24.45 4.94
CA GLY A 112 33.08 24.27 3.80
C GLY A 112 32.47 23.45 2.66
N LYS A 113 33.35 22.92 1.80
CA LYS A 113 32.94 21.96 0.77
C LYS A 113 32.51 20.64 1.41
N ALA A 114 31.71 19.85 0.70
CA ALA A 114 31.21 18.59 1.23
C ALA A 114 32.34 17.60 1.62
N GLU A 115 33.47 17.63 0.93
CA GLU A 115 34.67 16.85 1.27
C GLU A 115 35.27 17.26 2.63
N GLU A 116 35.29 18.55 2.96
CA GLU A 116 35.78 19.06 4.25
C GLU A 116 34.85 18.63 5.39
N CYS A 117 33.54 18.56 5.13
CA CYS A 117 32.55 18.06 6.08
C CYS A 117 32.71 16.54 6.33
N ILE A 118 33.03 15.76 5.30
CA ILE A 118 33.40 14.34 5.46
C ILE A 118 34.71 14.19 6.24
N GLY A 119 35.68 15.07 6.01
CA GLY A 119 36.90 15.16 6.83
C GLY A 119 36.57 15.30 8.32
N LEU A 120 35.66 16.22 8.67
CA LEU A 120 35.20 16.39 10.05
C LEU A 120 34.55 15.12 10.59
N CYS A 121 33.71 14.43 9.81
CA CYS A 121 33.09 13.16 10.21
C CYS A 121 34.16 12.12 10.58
N ARG A 122 35.18 11.95 9.74
CA ARG A 122 36.30 11.02 9.98
C ARG A 122 37.09 11.42 11.24
N ALA A 123 37.41 12.70 11.38
CA ALA A 123 38.12 13.21 12.56
C ALA A 123 37.33 12.97 13.86
N MET A 124 36.01 13.12 13.82
CA MET A 124 35.14 12.80 14.97
C MET A 124 35.17 11.31 15.31
N LEU A 125 35.10 10.41 14.32
CA LEU A 125 35.21 8.97 14.54
C LEU A 125 36.56 8.61 15.19
N CYS A 126 37.67 9.12 14.65
CA CYS A 126 39.02 8.91 15.22
C CYS A 126 39.12 9.44 16.66
N THR A 127 38.51 10.58 16.94
CA THR A 127 38.48 11.16 18.30
C THR A 127 37.70 10.30 19.28
N VAL A 128 36.56 9.74 18.87
CA VAL A 128 35.78 8.81 19.69
C VAL A 128 36.57 7.54 19.99
N VAL A 129 37.25 6.98 18.98
CA VAL A 129 38.16 5.83 19.17
C VAL A 129 39.27 6.17 20.17
N TRP A 130 39.91 7.32 20.01
CA TRP A 130 40.99 7.78 20.88
C TRP A 130 40.55 7.93 22.34
N LEU A 131 39.40 8.56 22.57
CA LEU A 131 38.82 8.72 23.92
C LEU A 131 38.43 7.36 24.54
N LEU A 132 37.86 6.44 23.74
CA LEU A 132 37.54 5.08 24.20
C LEU A 132 38.79 4.29 24.57
N GLN A 133 39.86 4.39 23.77
CA GLN A 133 41.15 3.79 24.05
C GLN A 133 41.77 4.36 25.33
N GLY A 134 41.70 5.68 25.54
CA GLY A 134 42.13 6.32 26.77
C GLY A 134 41.35 5.81 27.99
N CYS A 135 40.02 5.76 27.90
CA CYS A 135 39.19 5.19 28.98
C CYS A 135 39.56 3.73 29.26
N ALA A 136 39.73 2.90 28.22
CA ALA A 136 40.10 1.50 28.37
C ALA A 136 41.47 1.34 29.04
N TRP A 137 42.45 2.17 28.64
CA TRP A 137 43.80 2.17 29.19
C TRP A 137 43.81 2.55 30.69
N TYR A 138 43.09 3.62 31.07
CA TYR A 138 43.02 4.02 32.49
C TYR A 138 42.26 2.98 33.33
N CYS A 139 41.21 2.36 32.82
CA CYS A 139 40.50 1.26 33.50
C CYS A 139 41.42 0.03 33.70
N GLU A 140 42.22 -0.32 32.69
CA GLU A 140 43.20 -1.41 32.79
C GLU A 140 44.28 -1.10 33.84
N ARG A 141 44.78 0.14 33.90
CA ARG A 141 45.78 0.56 34.90
C ARG A 141 45.23 0.58 36.33
N LEU A 142 43.96 0.97 36.51
CA LEU A 142 43.28 0.87 37.80
C LEU A 142 43.15 -0.59 38.26
N ARG A 143 42.96 -1.54 37.33
CA ARG A 143 42.97 -2.99 37.62
C ARG A 143 44.33 -3.49 38.10
N GLU A 144 45.42 -3.01 37.49
CA GLU A 144 46.79 -3.48 37.77
C GLU A 144 47.43 -2.84 39.02
N SER A 145 47.18 -1.55 39.25
CA SER A 145 47.90 -0.73 40.25
C SER A 145 47.08 -0.37 41.50
N GLY A 146 45.80 -0.79 41.56
CA GLY A 146 44.86 -0.37 42.60
C GLY A 146 44.36 1.07 42.42
N THR A 147 43.48 1.53 43.32
CA THR A 147 42.84 2.86 43.24
C THR A 147 43.82 3.99 43.57
N LEU A 148 44.34 4.66 42.55
CA LEU A 148 45.08 5.92 42.69
C LEU A 148 44.17 7.11 42.27
N PRO A 149 43.98 8.13 43.12
CA PRO A 149 43.13 9.29 42.80
C PRO A 149 43.52 10.02 41.51
N ALA A 150 44.81 10.02 41.14
CA ALA A 150 45.30 10.64 39.91
C ALA A 150 44.82 9.91 38.64
N LEU A 151 44.83 8.58 38.63
CA LEU A 151 44.35 7.75 37.52
C LEU A 151 42.82 7.90 37.35
N GLU A 152 42.07 7.93 38.46
CA GLU A 152 40.62 8.19 38.41
C GLU A 152 40.30 9.58 37.84
N ASN A 153 41.10 10.60 38.17
CA ASN A 153 40.92 11.94 37.63
C ASN A 153 41.18 11.99 36.11
N SER A 154 42.21 11.27 35.62
CA SER A 154 42.51 11.17 34.19
C SER A 154 41.44 10.39 33.42
N LEU A 155 40.92 9.29 33.99
CA LEU A 155 39.77 8.55 33.46
C LEU A 155 38.52 9.44 33.39
N ARG A 156 38.21 10.15 34.48
CA ARG A 156 37.08 11.10 34.53
C ARG A 156 37.22 12.18 33.47
N ALA A 157 38.43 12.73 33.29
CA ALA A 157 38.67 13.75 32.28
C ALA A 157 38.37 13.25 30.86
N CYS A 158 38.81 12.04 30.49
CA CYS A 158 38.51 11.44 29.19
C CYS A 158 37.02 11.17 29.01
N LEU A 159 36.39 10.60 30.05
CA LEU A 159 34.96 10.28 30.05
C LEU A 159 34.10 11.53 29.86
N GLU A 160 34.36 12.60 30.61
CA GLU A 160 33.61 13.87 30.51
C GLU A 160 33.64 14.43 29.09
N ARG A 161 34.80 14.42 28.41
CA ARG A 161 34.91 14.93 27.03
C ARG A 161 34.19 14.02 26.05
N MET A 162 34.26 12.70 26.26
CA MET A 162 33.51 11.74 25.45
C MET A 162 32.01 11.93 25.61
N THR A 163 31.51 12.06 26.84
CA THR A 163 30.09 12.34 27.13
C THR A 163 29.66 13.65 26.49
N ASN A 164 30.43 14.74 26.68
CA ASN A 164 30.10 16.05 26.11
C ASN A 164 30.02 16.02 24.58
N LEU A 165 30.95 15.30 23.92
CA LEU A 165 30.91 15.12 22.48
C LEU A 165 29.69 14.30 22.05
N LEU A 166 29.41 13.19 22.72
CA LEU A 166 28.37 12.25 22.32
C LEU A 166 26.97 12.64 22.77
N HIS A 167 26.78 13.54 23.74
CA HIS A 167 25.46 14.00 24.17
C HIS A 167 24.71 14.75 23.05
N SER A 168 25.45 15.42 22.18
CA SER A 168 24.92 16.09 20.98
C SER A 168 24.47 15.08 19.91
N THR A 169 23.18 15.13 19.53
CA THR A 169 22.63 14.29 18.44
C THR A 169 23.31 14.57 17.10
N LYS A 170 23.75 15.83 16.89
CA LYS A 170 24.52 16.24 15.70
C LYS A 170 25.83 15.47 15.62
N ASN A 171 26.58 15.44 16.71
CA ASN A 171 27.89 14.79 16.76
C ASN A 171 27.77 13.27 16.54
N ARG A 172 26.76 12.63 17.17
CA ARG A 172 26.46 11.22 16.92
C ARG A 172 26.14 10.95 15.44
N ALA A 173 25.40 11.85 14.79
CA ALA A 173 25.06 11.72 13.37
C ALA A 173 26.29 11.85 12.46
N LEU A 174 27.22 12.76 12.76
CA LEU A 174 28.50 12.88 12.02
C LEU A 174 29.34 11.60 12.14
N VAL A 175 29.41 11.01 13.34
CA VAL A 175 30.09 9.72 13.56
C VAL A 175 29.39 8.58 12.83
N HIS A 176 28.05 8.59 12.78
CA HIS A 176 27.28 7.62 12.00
C HIS A 176 27.61 7.70 10.50
N ILE A 177 27.72 8.91 9.92
CA ILE A 177 28.11 9.09 8.52
C ILE A 177 29.54 8.57 8.30
N ALA A 178 30.47 8.88 9.20
CA ALA A 178 31.86 8.40 9.12
C ALA A 178 31.95 6.88 9.07
N ARG A 179 31.16 6.18 9.90
CA ARG A 179 31.04 4.72 9.91
C ARG A 179 30.60 4.17 8.55
N LEU A 180 29.66 4.83 7.87
CA LEU A 180 29.18 4.38 6.56
C LEU A 180 30.16 4.72 5.43
N GLU A 181 30.96 5.76 5.59
CA GLU A 181 31.99 6.15 4.62
C GLU A 181 33.22 5.24 4.69
N GLU A 182 33.61 4.79 5.88
CA GLU A 182 34.77 3.93 6.09
C GLU A 182 34.43 2.81 7.08
N GLN A 183 33.74 1.79 6.59
CA GLN A 183 33.19 0.71 7.41
C GLN A 183 34.26 -0.08 8.19
N ALA A 184 35.48 -0.15 7.65
CA ALA A 184 36.63 -0.76 8.33
C ALA A 184 37.01 -0.01 9.62
N SER A 185 36.91 1.32 9.66
CA SER A 185 37.28 2.15 10.81
C SER A 185 36.37 1.93 12.02
N TRP A 186 35.15 1.41 11.83
CA TRP A 186 34.24 1.08 12.92
C TRP A 186 34.72 -0.13 13.75
N THR A 187 35.50 -1.04 13.15
CA THR A 187 36.07 -2.19 13.89
C THR A 187 36.97 -1.73 15.05
N ASN A 188 37.65 -0.59 14.90
CA ASN A 188 38.45 0.02 15.96
C ASN A 188 37.58 0.51 17.13
N VAL A 189 36.37 1.01 16.86
CA VAL A 189 35.40 1.39 17.89
C VAL A 189 34.94 0.14 18.66
N GLU A 190 34.59 -0.93 17.94
CA GLU A 190 34.16 -2.19 18.54
C GLU A 190 35.25 -2.82 19.41
N GLN A 191 36.50 -2.83 18.94
CA GLN A 191 37.64 -3.32 19.72
C GLN A 191 37.90 -2.47 20.97
N ALA A 192 37.83 -1.13 20.86
CA ALA A 192 38.01 -0.25 22.01
C ALA A 192 36.88 -0.41 23.04
N LEU A 193 35.63 -0.58 22.57
CA LEU A 193 34.47 -0.85 23.43
C LEU A 193 34.57 -2.20 24.15
N LEU A 194 35.04 -3.25 23.47
CA LEU A 194 35.26 -4.56 24.07
C LEU A 194 36.28 -4.47 25.21
N LYS A 195 37.46 -3.89 24.93
CA LYS A 195 38.51 -3.67 25.93
C LYS A 195 38.03 -2.83 27.12
N LEU A 196 37.24 -1.78 26.86
CA LEU A 196 36.65 -0.97 27.93
C LEU A 196 35.66 -1.80 28.76
N SER A 197 34.81 -2.59 28.11
CA SER A 197 33.79 -3.39 28.77
C SER A 197 34.37 -4.50 29.66
N GLU A 198 35.46 -5.14 29.23
CA GLU A 198 36.19 -6.14 30.02
C GLU A 198 36.79 -5.56 31.31
N ASN A 199 37.14 -4.27 31.29
CA ASN A 199 37.78 -3.58 32.41
C ASN A 199 36.82 -2.76 33.29
N LEU A 200 35.51 -2.70 32.97
CA LEU A 200 34.51 -1.95 33.75
C LEU A 200 34.43 -2.37 35.22
N ASN A 201 34.62 -3.67 35.50
CA ASN A 201 34.55 -4.20 36.86
C ASN A 201 35.73 -3.78 37.75
N ALA A 202 36.81 -3.24 37.16
CA ALA A 202 37.96 -2.73 37.91
C ALA A 202 37.70 -1.35 38.53
N VAL A 203 36.67 -0.63 38.09
CA VAL A 203 36.31 0.70 38.61
C VAL A 203 35.48 0.53 39.88
N THR A 204 36.03 0.92 41.03
CA THR A 204 35.39 0.82 42.35
C THR A 204 34.41 1.97 42.63
N ASN A 205 34.59 3.12 41.97
CA ASN A 205 33.70 4.27 42.09
C ASN A 205 32.41 4.05 41.30
N GLN A 206 31.31 3.85 42.02
CA GLN A 206 30.00 3.53 41.45
C GLN A 206 29.49 4.60 40.48
N THR A 207 29.64 5.89 40.81
CA THR A 207 29.18 6.99 39.93
C THR A 207 29.98 7.06 38.63
N LEU A 208 31.29 6.81 38.69
CA LEU A 208 32.15 6.80 37.51
C LEU A 208 31.83 5.59 36.61
N LYS A 209 31.53 4.45 37.22
CA LYS A 209 31.10 3.23 36.53
C LYS A 209 29.77 3.41 35.80
N GLU A 210 28.77 4.00 36.45
CA GLU A 210 27.46 4.31 35.85
C GLU A 210 27.61 5.25 34.64
N ASN A 211 28.41 6.32 34.78
CA ASN A 211 28.69 7.25 33.67
C ASN A 211 29.41 6.57 32.49
N LEU A 212 30.30 5.61 32.77
CA LEU A 212 30.98 4.80 31.76
C LEU A 212 30.00 3.87 31.02
N GLU A 213 29.11 3.20 31.75
CA GLU A 213 28.08 2.33 31.19
C GLU A 213 27.10 3.14 30.31
N GLU A 214 26.68 4.32 30.76
CA GLU A 214 25.86 5.25 29.96
C GLU A 214 26.58 5.65 28.67
N CYS A 215 27.86 6.03 28.75
CA CYS A 215 28.67 6.36 27.58
C CYS A 215 28.80 5.20 26.59
N VAL A 216 29.05 3.98 27.08
CA VAL A 216 29.10 2.76 26.27
C VAL A 216 27.75 2.54 25.57
N SER A 217 26.64 2.77 26.27
CA SER A 217 25.29 2.69 25.67
C SER A 217 25.09 3.72 24.57
N LEU A 218 25.58 4.96 24.76
CA LEU A 218 25.49 6.03 23.76
C LEU A 218 26.28 5.67 22.50
N VAL A 219 27.51 5.15 22.62
CA VAL A 219 28.30 4.71 21.45
C VAL A 219 27.62 3.55 20.72
N LYS A 220 27.12 2.55 21.47
CA LYS A 220 26.36 1.41 20.93
C LYS A 220 25.06 1.83 20.22
N SER A 221 24.49 2.98 20.57
CA SER A 221 23.29 3.53 19.92
C SER A 221 23.56 4.21 18.56
N ILE A 222 24.81 4.60 18.26
CA ILE A 222 25.16 5.33 17.02
C ILE A 222 24.74 4.54 15.75
N PRO A 223 24.96 3.22 15.67
CA PRO A 223 24.45 2.42 14.55
C PRO A 223 22.92 2.45 14.37
N GLN A 224 22.18 2.66 15.45
CA GLN A 224 20.72 2.57 15.51
C GLN A 224 20.03 3.94 15.38
N MET A 225 20.76 5.00 15.02
CA MET A 225 20.22 6.37 14.94
C MET A 225 19.04 6.55 13.96
N LEU A 226 18.92 5.66 12.98
CA LEU A 226 17.83 5.61 12.00
C LEU A 226 16.64 4.74 12.47
N CYS A 227 16.79 3.94 13.53
CA CYS A 227 15.69 3.18 14.10
C CYS A 227 14.77 4.14 14.87
N LEU A 228 13.73 4.63 14.19
CA LEU A 228 12.68 5.44 14.78
C LEU A 228 11.82 4.58 15.71
N GLN A 229 12.13 4.54 17.00
CA GLN A 229 11.16 4.19 18.02
C GLN A 229 10.59 5.49 18.57
N SER A 230 9.47 5.93 18.02
CA SER A 230 8.62 6.94 18.65
C SER A 230 7.68 6.25 19.63
N ASP A 231 7.28 6.96 20.69
CA ASP A 231 6.26 6.47 21.62
C ASP A 231 4.99 6.01 20.86
N PRO A 232 4.34 4.92 21.30
CA PRO A 232 3.12 4.44 20.67
C PRO A 232 2.03 5.52 20.71
N PRO A 233 1.19 5.62 19.66
CA PRO A 233 0.11 6.60 19.64
C PRO A 233 -0.86 6.38 20.81
N VAL A 234 -1.33 7.48 21.40
CA VAL A 234 -2.30 7.50 22.53
C VAL A 234 -3.73 7.10 22.08
N HIS A 235 -3.93 6.88 20.77
CA HIS A 235 -5.24 6.61 20.18
C HIS A 235 -5.69 5.15 20.35
N THR A 236 -7.00 4.96 20.59
CA THR A 236 -7.63 3.65 20.84
C THR A 236 -8.45 3.12 19.65
N SER A 237 -8.59 3.90 18.57
CA SER A 237 -9.37 3.57 17.37
C SER A 237 -8.60 3.90 16.09
N PHE A 238 -8.71 3.04 15.08
CA PHE A 238 -8.03 3.19 13.78
C PHE A 238 -9.02 3.01 12.61
N PRO A 239 -9.84 4.04 12.29
CA PRO A 239 -10.80 4.03 11.20
C PRO A 239 -10.29 3.49 9.86
N SER A 240 -9.03 3.76 9.53
CA SER A 240 -8.40 3.30 8.29
C SER A 240 -8.34 1.78 8.16
N VAL A 241 -7.94 1.07 9.24
CA VAL A 241 -7.93 -0.40 9.30
C VAL A 241 -9.36 -0.93 9.18
N HIS A 242 -10.28 -0.31 9.92
CA HIS A 242 -11.68 -0.70 9.91
C HIS A 242 -12.29 -0.57 8.51
N ALA A 243 -12.16 0.59 7.89
CA ALA A 243 -12.69 0.88 6.56
C ALA A 243 -12.01 0.03 5.48
N PHE A 244 -10.72 -0.29 5.59
CA PHE A 244 -10.05 -1.17 4.63
C PHE A 244 -10.55 -2.62 4.72
N ILE A 245 -10.77 -3.15 5.92
CA ILE A 245 -11.42 -4.47 6.10
C ILE A 245 -12.85 -4.45 5.56
N MET A 246 -13.60 -3.37 5.81
CA MET A 246 -14.95 -3.17 5.24
C MET A 246 -14.94 -3.18 3.72
N LEU A 247 -14.00 -2.46 3.09
CA LEU A 247 -13.82 -2.46 1.64
C LEU A 247 -13.56 -3.88 1.11
N GLU A 248 -12.60 -4.58 1.72
CA GLU A 248 -12.16 -5.90 1.25
C GLU A 248 -13.24 -6.97 1.44
N GLY A 249 -13.99 -6.93 2.55
CA GLY A 249 -15.10 -7.84 2.82
C GLY A 249 -16.32 -7.60 1.92
N THR A 250 -16.62 -6.35 1.58
CA THR A 250 -17.75 -5.99 0.70
C THR A 250 -17.41 -6.22 -0.78
N MET A 251 -16.22 -5.82 -1.23
CA MET A 251 -15.91 -5.70 -2.66
C MET A 251 -14.94 -6.76 -3.19
N ASN A 252 -14.03 -7.28 -2.36
CA ASN A 252 -12.85 -8.04 -2.82
C ASN A 252 -12.76 -9.47 -2.23
N LEU A 253 -13.90 -10.13 -1.99
CA LEU A 253 -13.90 -11.49 -1.43
C LEU A 253 -13.07 -12.49 -2.25
N THR A 254 -13.01 -12.33 -3.58
CA THR A 254 -12.25 -13.19 -4.50
C THR A 254 -10.76 -12.83 -4.62
N GLY A 255 -10.32 -11.70 -4.08
CA GLY A 255 -8.93 -11.23 -4.17
C GLY A 255 -7.94 -12.16 -3.45
N GLU A 256 -6.66 -12.12 -3.79
CA GLU A 256 -5.67 -12.92 -3.06
C GLU A 256 -5.47 -12.41 -1.63
N THR A 257 -5.17 -13.29 -0.66
CA THR A 257 -4.97 -12.90 0.74
C THR A 257 -3.67 -12.12 0.95
N GLN A 258 -2.64 -12.38 0.13
CA GLN A 258 -1.32 -11.75 0.28
C GLN A 258 -1.38 -10.22 0.11
N PRO A 259 -1.98 -9.65 -0.96
CA PRO A 259 -2.16 -8.19 -1.08
C PRO A 259 -2.92 -7.55 0.09
N LEU A 260 -3.96 -8.22 0.61
CA LEU A 260 -4.71 -7.77 1.79
C LEU A 260 -3.78 -7.61 3.00
N VAL A 261 -2.98 -8.64 3.30
CA VAL A 261 -2.04 -8.64 4.44
C VAL A 261 -0.96 -7.59 4.24
N GLU A 262 -0.39 -7.46 3.04
CA GLU A 262 0.65 -6.47 2.75
C GLU A 262 0.15 -5.04 2.95
N GLN A 263 -1.06 -4.74 2.48
CA GLN A 263 -1.68 -3.42 2.63
C GLN A 263 -2.07 -3.13 4.09
N LEU A 264 -2.58 -4.12 4.82
CA LEU A 264 -2.84 -4.04 6.26
C LEU A 264 -1.57 -3.76 7.06
N MET A 265 -0.47 -4.45 6.72
CA MET A 265 0.83 -4.22 7.33
C MET A 265 1.43 -2.87 6.93
N MET A 266 1.11 -2.34 5.75
CA MET A 266 1.44 -0.96 5.38
C MET A 266 0.69 0.04 6.27
N ILE A 267 -0.63 -0.10 6.44
CA ILE A 267 -1.45 0.76 7.32
C ILE A 267 -0.92 0.72 8.76
N LYS A 268 -0.67 -0.49 9.28
CA LYS A 268 -0.09 -0.71 10.61
C LYS A 268 1.21 0.09 10.81
N ARG A 269 2.08 0.08 9.79
CA ARG A 269 3.37 0.79 9.83
C ARG A 269 3.20 2.30 9.74
N MET A 270 2.43 2.79 8.76
CA MET A 270 2.19 4.23 8.55
C MET A 270 1.56 4.90 9.78
N GLN A 271 0.69 4.18 10.50
CA GLN A 271 0.03 4.70 11.70
C GLN A 271 0.66 4.22 13.02
N ARG A 272 1.72 3.41 12.94
CA ARG A 272 2.43 2.84 14.10
C ARG A 272 1.49 2.15 15.09
N ILE A 273 0.56 1.35 14.57
CA ILE A 273 -0.50 0.73 15.35
C ILE A 273 0.10 -0.40 16.21
N PRO A 274 -0.06 -0.36 17.55
CA PRO A 274 0.36 -1.46 18.41
C PRO A 274 -0.32 -2.77 17.99
N ALA A 275 0.43 -3.88 17.96
CA ALA A 275 -0.08 -5.17 17.49
C ALA A 275 -1.41 -5.61 18.14
N PRO A 276 -1.64 -5.42 19.47
CA PRO A 276 -2.91 -5.78 20.09
C PRO A 276 -4.10 -4.94 19.59
N LEU A 277 -3.91 -3.62 19.42
CA LEU A 277 -4.96 -2.73 18.92
C LEU A 277 -5.25 -2.96 17.44
N PHE A 278 -4.22 -3.30 16.66
CA PHE A 278 -4.35 -3.64 15.26
C PHE A 278 -5.24 -4.88 15.04
N VAL A 279 -4.95 -5.97 15.78
CA VAL A 279 -5.75 -7.20 15.74
C VAL A 279 -7.18 -6.94 16.21
N LEU A 280 -7.35 -6.14 17.27
CA LEU A 280 -8.67 -5.77 17.78
C LEU A 280 -9.50 -5.04 16.72
N GLU A 281 -8.90 -4.10 15.99
CA GLU A 281 -9.62 -3.29 15.00
C GLU A 281 -10.04 -4.12 13.78
N ILE A 282 -9.21 -5.08 13.33
CA ILE A 282 -9.58 -6.03 12.27
C ILE A 282 -10.83 -6.83 12.68
N TRP A 283 -10.83 -7.41 13.89
CA TRP A 283 -11.98 -8.19 14.36
C TRP A 283 -13.23 -7.33 14.56
N LYS A 284 -13.09 -6.10 15.08
CA LYS A 284 -14.21 -5.16 15.17
C LYS A 284 -14.84 -4.94 13.79
N ALA A 285 -14.03 -4.73 12.75
CA ALA A 285 -14.53 -4.54 11.38
C ALA A 285 -15.24 -5.78 10.85
N CYS A 286 -14.66 -6.98 11.01
CA CYS A 286 -15.31 -8.23 10.59
C CYS A 286 -16.69 -8.43 11.26
N PHE A 287 -16.77 -8.25 12.58
CA PHE A 287 -18.05 -8.38 13.30
C PHE A 287 -19.05 -7.29 12.92
N THR A 288 -18.56 -6.08 12.64
CA THR A 288 -19.40 -4.98 12.18
C THR A 288 -19.97 -5.27 10.80
N GLY A 289 -19.17 -5.81 9.88
CA GLY A 289 -19.63 -6.27 8.57
C GLY A 289 -20.68 -7.38 8.65
N LEU A 290 -20.52 -8.35 9.56
CA LEU A 290 -21.55 -9.37 9.82
C LEU A 290 -22.89 -8.75 10.27
N ILE A 291 -22.84 -7.75 11.15
CA ILE A 291 -24.04 -7.11 11.72
C ILE A 291 -24.75 -6.23 10.69
N GLU A 292 -24.01 -5.46 9.90
CA GLU A 292 -24.58 -4.49 8.95
C GLU A 292 -24.85 -5.09 7.56
N SER A 293 -24.41 -6.31 7.29
CA SER A 293 -24.67 -6.97 6.00
C SER A 293 -26.18 -7.15 5.73
N PRO A 294 -26.67 -6.77 4.53
CA PRO A 294 -28.06 -7.01 4.16
C PRO A 294 -28.33 -8.50 4.02
N GLU A 295 -29.57 -8.92 4.29
CA GLU A 295 -29.97 -10.32 4.23
C GLU A 295 -29.81 -10.89 2.82
N GLY A 296 -29.33 -12.13 2.71
CA GLY A 296 -29.15 -12.81 1.42
C GLY A 296 -27.70 -13.17 1.12
N ASN A 297 -27.22 -12.81 -0.06
CA ASN A 297 -25.90 -13.21 -0.55
C ASN A 297 -24.75 -12.43 0.16
N GLU A 298 -24.96 -11.14 0.45
CA GLU A 298 -23.97 -10.32 1.14
C GLU A 298 -23.68 -10.83 2.57
N GLU A 299 -24.71 -11.31 3.28
CA GLU A 299 -24.57 -11.97 4.58
C GLU A 299 -23.67 -13.22 4.50
N LEU A 300 -23.83 -14.02 3.44
CA LEU A 300 -22.99 -15.20 3.19
C LEU A 300 -21.55 -14.82 2.84
N LYS A 301 -21.36 -13.77 2.02
CA LYS A 301 -20.03 -13.23 1.68
C LYS A 301 -19.28 -12.76 2.93
N TRP A 302 -19.94 -11.99 3.80
CA TRP A 302 -19.35 -11.51 5.05
C TRP A 302 -19.02 -12.64 6.04
N THR A 303 -19.89 -13.65 6.09
CA THR A 303 -19.65 -14.87 6.89
C THR A 303 -18.43 -15.63 6.36
N ALA A 304 -18.32 -15.82 5.04
CA ALA A 304 -17.16 -16.45 4.40
C ALA A 304 -15.88 -15.61 4.56
N PHE A 305 -15.96 -14.29 4.42
CA PHE A 305 -14.82 -13.40 4.63
C PHE A 305 -14.26 -13.53 6.06
N THR A 306 -15.14 -13.38 7.05
CA THR A 306 -14.75 -13.39 8.47
C THR A 306 -14.18 -14.73 8.91
N PHE A 307 -14.85 -15.84 8.54
CA PHE A 307 -14.51 -17.16 9.06
C PHE A 307 -13.66 -18.00 8.12
N LEU A 308 -13.50 -17.63 6.84
CA LEU A 308 -12.64 -18.37 5.90
C LEU A 308 -11.41 -17.56 5.43
N LYS A 309 -11.61 -16.29 5.04
CA LYS A 309 -10.57 -15.43 4.43
C LYS A 309 -9.57 -14.89 5.45
N VAL A 310 -10.09 -14.26 6.51
CA VAL A 310 -9.29 -13.53 7.52
C VAL A 310 -8.54 -14.51 8.45
N ARG A 311 -8.60 -15.82 8.23
CA ARG A 311 -7.97 -16.84 9.10
C ARG A 311 -6.43 -16.87 9.07
N PHE A 312 -5.77 -16.22 8.11
CA PHE A 312 -4.34 -16.45 7.83
C PHE A 312 -3.40 -15.27 8.17
N GLU A 313 -2.21 -15.64 8.67
CA GLU A 313 -0.95 -14.89 8.83
C GLU A 313 -0.84 -13.74 9.85
N LEU A 314 -1.93 -13.11 10.31
CA LEU A 314 -1.82 -11.92 11.18
C LEU A 314 -1.77 -12.18 12.70
N PHE A 315 -1.96 -13.43 13.16
CA PHE A 315 -2.44 -13.70 14.53
C PHE A 315 -1.47 -14.41 15.47
N TRP A 316 -0.19 -14.02 15.49
CA TRP A 316 0.75 -14.69 16.40
C TRP A 316 0.62 -14.31 17.87
N PHE A 317 0.02 -13.16 18.24
CA PHE A 317 -0.04 -12.76 19.64
C PHE A 317 -1.24 -11.85 19.97
N HIS A 318 -1.96 -12.15 21.06
CA HIS A 318 -2.91 -11.28 21.82
C HIS A 318 -4.44 -11.39 21.58
N PHE A 319 -5.00 -12.61 21.46
CA PHE A 319 -6.47 -12.85 21.42
C PHE A 319 -7.28 -12.38 22.65
N GLN A 320 -6.63 -12.08 23.78
CA GLN A 320 -7.30 -11.67 25.01
C GLN A 320 -8.09 -10.34 24.88
N PHE A 321 -7.73 -9.50 23.90
CA PHE A 321 -8.41 -8.23 23.63
C PHE A 321 -9.70 -8.39 22.80
N VAL A 322 -9.89 -9.51 22.09
CA VAL A 322 -11.12 -9.79 21.32
C VAL A 322 -12.36 -9.85 22.24
N PHE A 323 -12.15 -10.13 23.53
CA PHE A 323 -13.18 -10.08 24.58
C PHE A 323 -13.70 -8.67 24.89
N HIS A 324 -13.06 -7.60 24.42
CA HIS A 324 -13.49 -6.23 24.71
C HIS A 324 -14.30 -5.61 23.55
N ILE A 325 -14.69 -6.40 22.54
CA ILE A 325 -15.49 -5.90 21.40
C ILE A 325 -16.94 -5.64 21.86
N PRO A 326 -17.47 -4.39 21.78
CA PRO A 326 -18.82 -4.06 22.26
C PRO A 326 -19.96 -4.67 21.43
N HIS A 327 -19.70 -4.98 20.16
CA HIS A 327 -20.72 -5.42 19.21
C HIS A 327 -21.00 -6.94 19.20
N ARG A 328 -20.29 -7.73 20.03
CA ARG A 328 -20.38 -9.21 20.08
C ARG A 328 -21.80 -9.77 20.29
N PRO A 329 -22.63 -9.24 21.21
CA PRO A 329 -23.97 -9.79 21.42
C PRO A 329 -24.87 -9.63 20.19
N LYS A 330 -24.68 -8.57 19.42
CA LYS A 330 -25.43 -8.31 18.18
C LYS A 330 -25.01 -9.25 17.05
N SER A 331 -23.72 -9.57 16.93
CA SER A 331 -23.26 -10.55 15.93
C SER A 331 -23.73 -11.96 16.24
N ASP A 332 -23.74 -12.37 17.51
CA ASP A 332 -24.26 -13.69 17.91
C ASP A 332 -25.78 -13.79 17.67
N GLN A 333 -26.52 -12.69 17.92
CA GLN A 333 -27.94 -12.60 17.61
C GLN A 333 -28.21 -12.69 16.11
N ARG A 334 -27.40 -12.02 15.28
CA ARG A 334 -27.53 -12.02 13.82
C ARG A 334 -27.23 -13.39 13.21
N CYS A 335 -26.11 -14.01 13.62
CA CYS A 335 -25.65 -15.30 13.09
C CYS A 335 -26.35 -16.52 13.72
N ASN A 336 -27.18 -16.30 14.76
CA ASN A 336 -27.82 -17.35 15.56
C ASN A 336 -26.81 -18.42 16.06
N CYS A 337 -25.59 -18.00 16.44
CA CYS A 337 -24.52 -18.89 16.88
C CYS A 337 -23.51 -18.17 17.79
N ASP A 338 -22.68 -18.92 18.51
CA ASP A 338 -21.58 -18.34 19.29
C ASP A 338 -20.37 -18.11 18.38
N CYS A 339 -20.33 -16.92 17.76
CA CYS A 339 -19.36 -16.59 16.74
C CYS A 339 -17.92 -16.65 17.29
N LEU A 340 -17.73 -16.19 18.53
CA LEU A 340 -16.43 -16.18 19.18
C LEU A 340 -15.96 -17.60 19.53
N SER A 341 -16.86 -18.47 19.99
CA SER A 341 -16.51 -19.87 20.27
C SER A 341 -16.08 -20.61 18.99
N LEU A 342 -16.81 -20.42 17.89
CA LEU A 342 -16.44 -20.99 16.59
C LEU A 342 -15.08 -20.47 16.10
N LEU A 343 -14.84 -19.17 16.24
CA LEU A 343 -13.55 -18.58 15.88
C LEU A 343 -12.40 -19.18 16.71
N LEU A 344 -12.56 -19.28 18.03
CA LEU A 344 -11.54 -19.87 18.91
C LEU A 344 -11.25 -21.33 18.55
N GLN A 345 -12.29 -22.10 18.20
CA GLN A 345 -12.14 -23.48 17.76
C GLN A 345 -11.34 -23.59 16.45
N GLU A 346 -11.61 -22.72 15.47
CA GLU A 346 -10.86 -22.70 14.21
C GLU A 346 -9.41 -22.26 14.41
N CYS A 347 -9.16 -21.25 15.26
CA CYS A 347 -7.80 -20.84 15.61
C CYS A 347 -6.99 -21.97 16.26
N ASN A 348 -7.63 -22.79 17.11
CA ASN A 348 -6.99 -23.97 17.69
C ASN A 348 -6.67 -25.03 16.62
N LYS A 349 -7.62 -25.34 15.72
CA LYS A 349 -7.40 -26.29 14.61
C LYS A 349 -6.22 -25.92 13.71
N LEU A 350 -5.98 -24.62 13.54
CA LEU A 350 -4.88 -24.08 12.72
C LEU A 350 -3.57 -23.92 13.50
N GLY A 351 -3.52 -24.29 14.79
CA GLY A 351 -2.34 -24.14 15.63
C GLY A 351 -1.99 -22.71 16.02
N LEU A 352 -2.92 -21.76 15.85
CA LEU A 352 -2.75 -20.34 16.20
C LEU A 352 -2.93 -20.07 17.71
N LEU A 353 -3.63 -20.96 18.40
CA LEU A 353 -3.82 -20.92 19.86
C LEU A 353 -3.36 -22.25 20.46
N SER A 354 -2.68 -22.20 21.61
CA SER A 354 -2.44 -23.40 22.40
C SER A 354 -3.74 -23.92 23.01
N GLU A 355 -3.81 -25.22 23.31
CA GLU A 355 -4.97 -25.83 23.97
C GLU A 355 -5.28 -25.15 25.31
N ALA A 356 -4.24 -24.81 26.08
CA ALA A 356 -4.37 -24.10 27.35
C ALA A 356 -5.02 -22.71 27.17
N ASN A 357 -4.53 -21.91 26.21
CA ASN A 357 -5.11 -20.59 25.91
C ASN A 357 -6.55 -20.71 25.40
N THR A 358 -6.83 -21.71 24.56
CA THR A 358 -8.18 -21.98 24.05
C THR A 358 -9.15 -22.30 25.18
N ALA A 359 -8.74 -23.15 26.14
CA ALA A 359 -9.54 -23.48 27.30
C ALA A 359 -9.82 -22.25 28.18
N THR A 360 -8.79 -21.42 28.46
CA THR A 360 -8.95 -20.20 29.26
C THR A 360 -9.87 -19.18 28.60
N LEU A 361 -9.72 -18.94 27.29
CA LEU A 361 -10.55 -17.99 26.55
C LEU A 361 -12.00 -18.51 26.43
N THR A 362 -12.18 -19.82 26.22
CA THR A 362 -13.52 -20.43 26.19
C THR A 362 -14.22 -20.35 27.54
N ALA A 363 -13.49 -20.57 28.65
CA ALA A 363 -14.03 -20.40 30.00
C ALA A 363 -14.45 -18.95 30.28
N LYS A 364 -13.62 -17.98 29.89
CA LYS A 364 -13.96 -16.55 29.98
C LYS A 364 -15.19 -16.19 29.13
N ARG A 365 -15.35 -16.83 27.97
CA ARG A 365 -16.54 -16.67 27.12
C ARG A 365 -17.79 -17.24 27.77
N SER A 366 -17.72 -18.41 28.40
CA SER A 366 -18.88 -18.98 29.09
C SER A 366 -19.38 -18.10 30.24
N GLU A 367 -18.49 -17.45 30.98
CA GLU A 367 -18.81 -16.52 32.07
C GLU A 367 -19.50 -15.23 31.56
N ASP A 368 -18.96 -14.63 30.49
CA ASP A 368 -19.53 -13.44 29.83
C ASP A 368 -20.95 -13.70 29.26
N ARG A 369 -21.24 -14.95 28.88
CA ARG A 369 -22.49 -15.38 28.24
C ARG A 369 -23.63 -15.64 29.22
N GLU A 370 -23.38 -15.83 30.51
CA GLU A 370 -24.45 -15.94 31.52
C GLU A 370 -25.33 -14.69 31.59
N HIS A 371 -24.81 -13.54 31.16
CA HIS A 371 -25.49 -12.23 31.19
C HIS A 371 -26.14 -11.84 29.84
N ALA A 372 -26.02 -12.67 28.79
CA ALA A 372 -26.50 -12.36 27.44
C ALA A 372 -27.89 -12.94 27.14
N PRO A 373 -28.77 -12.23 26.38
CA PRO A 373 -30.09 -12.72 26.04
C PRO A 373 -30.02 -14.01 25.19
N ARG A 374 -30.70 -15.07 25.64
CA ARG A 374 -30.85 -16.33 24.90
C ARG A 374 -32.01 -16.21 23.90
N LEU A 375 -31.79 -16.59 22.63
CA LEU A 375 -32.87 -16.75 21.67
C LEU A 375 -33.61 -18.08 21.87
N LYS A 376 -34.93 -17.99 21.93
CA LYS A 376 -35.87 -19.11 21.84
C LYS A 376 -36.16 -19.42 20.36
N THR A 377 -36.55 -20.68 20.13
CA THR A 377 -37.14 -21.30 18.93
C THR A 377 -36.17 -21.90 17.89
N ALA A 378 -36.13 -23.24 17.88
CA ALA A 378 -35.34 -24.10 17.01
C ALA A 378 -35.90 -24.21 15.57
N GLU A 379 -37.03 -23.58 15.26
CA GLU A 379 -37.74 -23.76 13.99
C GLU A 379 -37.16 -22.94 12.82
N ASN A 380 -36.42 -21.86 13.09
CA ASN A 380 -35.81 -20.99 12.06
C ASN A 380 -34.29 -21.22 11.87
N ALA A 381 -33.67 -22.14 12.61
CA ALA A 381 -32.22 -22.38 12.60
C ALA A 381 -31.68 -22.95 11.27
N ASN A 382 -32.54 -23.50 10.42
CA ASN A 382 -32.16 -24.13 9.15
C ASN A 382 -32.18 -23.16 7.94
N ILE A 383 -32.59 -21.89 8.12
CA ILE A 383 -32.82 -20.95 6.99
C ILE A 383 -31.85 -19.74 7.03
N GLN A 384 -31.29 -19.41 8.20
CA GLN A 384 -30.31 -18.32 8.34
C GLN A 384 -28.86 -18.81 8.14
N PRO A 385 -28.00 -18.02 7.49
CA PRO A 385 -26.61 -18.39 7.26
C PRO A 385 -25.84 -18.43 8.59
N ASN A 386 -25.56 -19.64 9.05
CA ASN A 386 -24.78 -19.89 10.24
C ASN A 386 -23.29 -20.06 9.85
N PRO A 387 -22.34 -19.42 10.56
CA PRO A 387 -20.91 -19.69 10.42
C PRO A 387 -20.53 -21.19 10.43
N GLY A 388 -21.25 -22.02 11.18
CA GLY A 388 -21.08 -23.48 11.15
C GLY A 388 -21.36 -24.11 9.78
N LEU A 389 -22.29 -23.56 8.99
CA LEU A 389 -22.57 -24.01 7.62
C LEU A 389 -21.47 -23.59 6.64
N ILE A 390 -20.94 -22.36 6.76
CA ILE A 390 -19.85 -21.90 5.86
C ILE A 390 -18.57 -22.72 6.07
N LEU A 391 -18.27 -23.07 7.33
CA LEU A 391 -17.11 -23.91 7.66
C LEU A 391 -17.26 -25.33 7.12
N ARG A 392 -18.48 -25.86 7.05
CA ARG A 392 -18.78 -27.18 6.41
C ARG A 392 -18.80 -27.10 4.88
N ALA A 393 -19.04 -25.92 4.30
CA ALA A 393 -19.03 -25.73 2.86
C ALA A 393 -17.62 -25.85 2.26
N GLU A 394 -16.57 -25.42 2.97
CA GLU A 394 -15.18 -25.52 2.51
C GLU A 394 -14.72 -26.95 2.08
N PRO A 395 -14.85 -27.99 2.91
CA PRO A 395 -14.52 -29.35 2.49
C PRO A 395 -15.47 -29.85 1.40
N THR A 396 -16.73 -29.41 1.40
CA THR A 396 -17.73 -29.76 0.39
C THR A 396 -17.35 -29.24 -0.99
N VAL A 397 -16.90 -27.98 -1.10
CA VAL A 397 -16.34 -27.41 -2.34
C VAL A 397 -15.18 -28.27 -2.84
N THR A 398 -14.28 -28.68 -1.94
CA THR A 398 -13.12 -29.51 -2.30
C THR A 398 -13.54 -30.90 -2.80
N ASN A 399 -14.57 -31.50 -2.19
CA ASN A 399 -15.11 -32.78 -2.62
C ASN A 399 -15.85 -32.69 -3.96
N ILE A 400 -16.68 -31.66 -4.17
CA ILE A 400 -17.36 -31.41 -5.45
C ILE A 400 -16.33 -31.21 -6.56
N LEU A 401 -15.27 -30.42 -6.30
CA LEU A 401 -14.15 -30.29 -7.23
C LEU A 401 -13.63 -31.69 -7.63
N LYS A 402 -13.31 -32.58 -6.67
CA LYS A 402 -12.84 -33.94 -6.99
C LYS A 402 -13.87 -34.76 -7.78
N THR A 403 -15.14 -34.69 -7.41
CA THR A 403 -16.22 -35.42 -8.10
C THR A 403 -16.36 -34.98 -9.55
N VAL A 404 -16.24 -33.67 -9.82
CA VAL A 404 -16.32 -33.12 -11.18
C VAL A 404 -15.03 -33.38 -12.00
N ASP A 405 -13.94 -33.87 -11.40
CA ASP A 405 -12.75 -34.34 -12.15
C ASP A 405 -12.86 -35.81 -12.59
N ALA A 406 -13.84 -36.57 -12.09
CA ALA A 406 -14.03 -37.96 -12.49
C ALA A 406 -14.49 -38.08 -13.97
N ASP A 407 -14.22 -39.22 -14.61
CA ASP A 407 -14.59 -39.48 -16.01
C ASP A 407 -16.12 -39.62 -16.18
N HIS A 408 -16.77 -38.50 -16.54
CA HIS A 408 -18.24 -38.36 -16.62
C HIS A 408 -18.90 -39.12 -17.77
N SER A 409 -18.12 -39.74 -18.65
CA SER A 409 -18.64 -40.62 -19.70
C SER A 409 -19.41 -41.84 -19.14
N LYS A 410 -19.18 -42.18 -17.86
CA LYS A 410 -19.74 -43.39 -17.22
C LYS A 410 -21.00 -43.17 -16.35
N SER A 411 -21.31 -41.94 -15.91
CA SER A 411 -22.48 -41.69 -15.02
C SER A 411 -22.99 -40.22 -15.02
N PRO A 412 -23.53 -39.70 -16.14
CA PRO A 412 -24.01 -38.31 -16.25
C PRO A 412 -25.22 -38.00 -15.34
N GLU A 413 -26.03 -38.99 -14.98
CA GLU A 413 -27.21 -38.83 -14.12
C GLU A 413 -26.82 -38.52 -12.65
N GLY A 414 -25.76 -39.15 -12.14
CA GLY A 414 -25.28 -38.88 -10.77
C GLY A 414 -24.74 -37.47 -10.62
N LEU A 415 -24.04 -36.97 -11.65
CA LEU A 415 -23.58 -35.58 -11.71
C LEU A 415 -24.75 -34.59 -11.77
N LEU A 416 -25.77 -34.88 -12.58
CA LEU A 416 -26.98 -34.06 -12.66
C LEU A 416 -27.69 -33.97 -11.30
N GLY A 417 -27.76 -35.07 -10.54
CA GLY A 417 -28.31 -35.07 -9.19
C GLY A 417 -27.56 -34.15 -8.23
N VAL A 418 -26.22 -34.18 -8.25
CA VAL A 418 -25.38 -33.28 -7.42
C VAL A 418 -25.63 -31.81 -7.78
N LEU A 419 -25.62 -31.47 -9.08
CA LEU A 419 -25.86 -30.10 -9.52
C LEU A 419 -27.28 -29.64 -9.20
N GLY A 420 -28.29 -30.50 -9.39
CA GLY A 420 -29.68 -30.21 -9.02
C GLY A 420 -29.85 -29.90 -7.53
N HIS A 421 -29.22 -30.69 -6.66
CA HIS A 421 -29.20 -30.41 -5.22
C HIS A 421 -28.48 -29.10 -4.86
N MET A 422 -27.45 -28.71 -5.61
CA MET A 422 -26.77 -27.43 -5.39
C MET A 422 -27.67 -26.23 -5.70
N LEU A 423 -28.57 -26.33 -6.67
CA LEU A 423 -29.53 -25.25 -7.00
C LEU A 423 -30.65 -25.10 -5.96
N SER A 424 -30.80 -26.05 -5.04
CA SER A 424 -31.84 -25.99 -4.01
C SER A 424 -31.47 -25.02 -2.88
N GLY A 425 -32.39 -24.10 -2.58
CA GLY A 425 -32.24 -23.11 -1.51
C GLY A 425 -31.02 -22.20 -1.69
N LYS A 426 -30.34 -21.86 -0.59
CA LYS A 426 -29.11 -21.03 -0.58
C LYS A 426 -27.82 -21.85 -0.72
N SER A 427 -27.91 -23.13 -1.12
CA SER A 427 -26.76 -24.05 -1.16
C SER A 427 -25.69 -23.60 -2.16
N LEU A 428 -26.10 -23.16 -3.35
CA LEU A 428 -25.18 -22.61 -4.36
C LEU A 428 -24.42 -21.39 -3.82
N ASP A 429 -25.13 -20.40 -3.28
CA ASP A 429 -24.52 -19.16 -2.77
C ASP A 429 -23.54 -19.45 -1.62
N LEU A 430 -23.89 -20.37 -0.72
CA LEU A 430 -23.03 -20.82 0.37
C LEU A 430 -21.72 -21.44 -0.16
N LEU A 431 -21.82 -22.33 -1.15
CA LEU A 431 -20.65 -22.98 -1.76
C LEU A 431 -19.79 -21.99 -2.55
N LEU A 432 -20.40 -21.05 -3.27
CA LEU A 432 -19.69 -20.02 -4.01
C LEU A 432 -18.97 -19.04 -3.07
N ALA A 433 -19.62 -18.60 -1.99
CA ALA A 433 -19.00 -17.74 -0.98
C ALA A 433 -17.80 -18.45 -0.33
N ALA A 434 -17.94 -19.74 -0.01
CA ALA A 434 -16.83 -20.54 0.52
C ALA A 434 -15.70 -20.71 -0.50
N ALA A 435 -16.01 -20.97 -1.77
CA ALA A 435 -15.03 -21.09 -2.84
C ALA A 435 -14.30 -19.75 -3.11
N ALA A 436 -15.02 -18.62 -3.02
CA ALA A 436 -14.47 -17.27 -3.19
C ALA A 436 -13.47 -16.95 -2.07
N ALA A 437 -13.88 -17.13 -0.81
CA ALA A 437 -13.02 -16.85 0.34
C ALA A 437 -11.78 -17.77 0.41
N THR A 438 -11.88 -19.02 -0.08
CA THR A 438 -10.75 -19.97 -0.08
C THR A 438 -9.88 -19.91 -1.34
N GLY A 439 -10.15 -19.00 -2.28
CA GLY A 439 -9.40 -18.88 -3.55
C GLY A 439 -9.63 -20.02 -4.53
N LYS A 440 -10.65 -20.87 -4.30
CA LYS A 440 -10.99 -22.03 -5.14
C LYS A 440 -12.05 -21.72 -6.21
N LEU A 441 -12.65 -20.53 -6.19
CA LEU A 441 -13.75 -20.14 -7.09
C LEU A 441 -13.37 -20.26 -8.57
N LYS A 442 -12.16 -19.84 -8.97
CA LYS A 442 -11.69 -19.96 -10.36
C LYS A 442 -11.65 -21.42 -10.83
N SER A 443 -11.08 -22.30 -10.01
CA SER A 443 -11.07 -23.75 -10.27
C SER A 443 -12.47 -24.34 -10.32
N PHE A 444 -13.39 -23.82 -9.51
CA PHE A 444 -14.80 -24.20 -9.50
C PHE A 444 -15.52 -23.79 -10.79
N ALA A 445 -15.37 -22.53 -11.21
CA ALA A 445 -15.94 -22.00 -12.45
C ALA A 445 -15.42 -22.73 -13.69
N ARG A 446 -14.10 -22.99 -13.77
CA ARG A 446 -13.50 -23.78 -14.87
C ARG A 446 -14.12 -25.16 -15.03
N LYS A 447 -14.56 -25.79 -13.95
CA LYS A 447 -15.23 -27.09 -14.00
C LYS A 447 -16.63 -26.99 -14.59
N PHE A 448 -17.38 -25.94 -14.26
CA PHE A 448 -18.66 -25.68 -14.94
C PHE A 448 -18.48 -25.37 -16.42
N ILE A 449 -17.41 -24.67 -16.82
CA ILE A 449 -17.10 -24.44 -18.24
C ILE A 449 -16.89 -25.78 -18.95
N LYS A 450 -16.07 -26.69 -18.39
CA LYS A 450 -15.89 -28.04 -18.94
C LYS A 450 -17.21 -28.82 -19.05
N LEU A 451 -18.08 -28.70 -18.05
CA LEU A 451 -19.41 -29.33 -18.10
C LEU A 451 -20.34 -28.70 -19.14
N ASN A 452 -20.20 -27.41 -19.42
CA ASN A 452 -20.96 -26.72 -20.46
C ASN A 452 -20.49 -27.10 -21.87
N GLU A 453 -19.21 -27.49 -22.01
CA GLU A 453 -18.60 -27.99 -23.24
C GLU A 453 -18.92 -29.47 -23.52
N PHE A 454 -19.07 -30.29 -22.47
CA PHE A 454 -19.33 -31.73 -22.58
C PHE A 454 -20.53 -32.11 -23.49
N PRO A 455 -21.68 -31.39 -23.48
CA PRO A 455 -22.82 -31.58 -24.37
C PRO A 455 -22.59 -31.39 -25.88
N LYS A 456 -21.39 -30.99 -26.33
CA LYS A 456 -21.06 -30.79 -27.76
C LYS A 456 -20.90 -32.10 -28.54
N HIS A 457 -20.56 -33.20 -27.87
CA HIS A 457 -20.38 -34.51 -28.51
C HIS A 457 -21.72 -35.26 -28.57
N ILE A 458 -22.33 -35.35 -29.76
CA ILE A 458 -23.60 -36.05 -29.98
C ILE A 458 -23.30 -37.45 -30.55
N SER A 459 -23.67 -38.51 -29.82
CA SER A 459 -23.63 -39.89 -30.33
C SER A 459 -24.88 -40.66 -29.94
N GLY A 460 -25.74 -40.97 -30.92
CA GLY A 460 -26.79 -42.02 -30.83
C GLY A 460 -27.66 -42.04 -29.56
N GLU A 461 -28.14 -40.89 -29.10
CA GLU A 461 -28.81 -40.75 -27.81
C GLU A 461 -30.30 -41.13 -27.83
N GLY A 462 -30.76 -41.85 -26.80
CA GLY A 462 -32.18 -42.01 -26.48
C GLY A 462 -32.79 -40.75 -25.84
N SER A 463 -34.12 -40.72 -25.67
CA SER A 463 -34.83 -39.55 -25.13
C SER A 463 -34.39 -39.14 -23.71
N LYS A 464 -34.01 -40.11 -22.86
CA LYS A 464 -33.54 -39.84 -21.49
C LYS A 464 -32.15 -39.21 -21.47
N SER A 465 -31.18 -39.75 -22.20
CA SER A 465 -29.83 -39.19 -22.29
C SER A 465 -29.83 -37.77 -22.88
N ALA A 466 -30.67 -37.51 -23.87
CA ALA A 466 -30.84 -36.17 -24.43
C ALA A 466 -31.37 -35.16 -23.39
N SER A 467 -32.29 -35.58 -22.51
CA SER A 467 -32.80 -34.73 -21.42
C SER A 467 -31.74 -34.43 -20.35
N VAL A 468 -30.93 -35.42 -19.98
CA VAL A 468 -29.83 -35.25 -19.01
C VAL A 468 -28.77 -34.29 -19.57
N ARG A 469 -28.40 -34.46 -20.84
CA ARG A 469 -27.44 -33.58 -21.52
C ARG A 469 -27.94 -32.13 -21.62
N ALA A 470 -29.22 -31.93 -21.94
CA ALA A 470 -29.84 -30.61 -21.95
C ALA A 470 -29.81 -29.95 -20.57
N LEU A 471 -30.14 -30.70 -19.51
CA LEU A 471 -30.13 -30.19 -18.13
C LEU A 471 -28.72 -29.88 -17.63
N LEU A 472 -27.73 -30.72 -17.93
CA LEU A 472 -26.33 -30.45 -17.56
C LEU A 472 -25.82 -29.17 -18.23
N PHE A 473 -26.13 -28.96 -19.51
CA PHE A 473 -25.83 -27.71 -20.21
C PHE A 473 -26.52 -26.52 -19.52
N ASP A 474 -27.83 -26.62 -19.30
CA ASP A 474 -28.63 -25.50 -18.78
C ASP A 474 -28.21 -25.09 -17.38
N ILE A 475 -28.05 -26.06 -16.47
CA ILE A 475 -27.65 -25.82 -15.08
C ILE A 475 -26.24 -25.24 -15.03
N SER A 476 -25.28 -25.81 -15.77
CA SER A 476 -23.92 -25.27 -15.78
C SER A 476 -23.86 -23.85 -16.35
N PHE A 477 -24.67 -23.54 -17.37
CA PHE A 477 -24.78 -22.19 -17.94
C PHE A 477 -25.37 -21.19 -16.94
N LEU A 478 -26.45 -21.56 -16.24
CA LEU A 478 -27.07 -20.75 -15.20
C LEU A 478 -26.09 -20.46 -14.04
N MET A 479 -25.40 -21.50 -13.55
CA MET A 479 -24.42 -21.35 -12.47
C MET A 479 -23.27 -20.43 -12.88
N LEU A 480 -22.78 -20.54 -14.12
CA LEU A 480 -21.72 -19.66 -14.63
C LEU A 480 -22.18 -18.20 -14.73
N CYS A 481 -23.39 -17.95 -15.25
CA CYS A 481 -23.98 -16.61 -15.29
C CYS A 481 -24.13 -16.03 -13.87
N HIS A 482 -24.59 -16.84 -12.91
CA HIS A 482 -24.73 -16.44 -11.51
C HIS A 482 -23.39 -16.11 -10.85
N VAL A 483 -22.34 -16.90 -11.12
CA VAL A 483 -20.97 -16.63 -10.67
C VAL A 483 -20.48 -15.29 -11.21
N VAL A 484 -20.66 -15.04 -12.51
CA VAL A 484 -20.25 -13.78 -13.16
C VAL A 484 -20.96 -12.58 -12.55
N GLN A 485 -22.27 -12.66 -12.31
CA GLN A 485 -23.01 -11.54 -11.72
C GLN A 485 -22.67 -11.29 -10.25
N THR A 486 -22.36 -12.35 -9.51
CA THR A 486 -22.06 -12.24 -8.08
C THR A 486 -20.61 -11.80 -7.81
N TYR A 487 -19.66 -12.24 -8.62
CA TYR A 487 -18.21 -12.11 -8.38
C TYR A 487 -17.41 -11.47 -9.52
N GLY A 488 -18.05 -11.16 -10.66
CA GLY A 488 -17.45 -10.55 -11.85
C GLY A 488 -16.90 -11.56 -12.88
N SER A 489 -16.85 -11.15 -14.16
CA SER A 489 -16.32 -11.97 -15.27
C SER A 489 -14.83 -12.30 -15.19
N GLU A 490 -14.04 -11.49 -14.47
CA GLU A 490 -12.60 -11.72 -14.26
C GLU A 490 -12.28 -13.07 -13.60
N VAL A 491 -13.21 -13.60 -12.78
CA VAL A 491 -13.07 -14.93 -12.18
C VAL A 491 -12.89 -16.00 -13.26
N ILE A 492 -13.48 -15.80 -14.44
CA ILE A 492 -13.42 -16.70 -15.59
C ILE A 492 -12.32 -16.26 -16.56
N LEU A 493 -12.27 -14.99 -16.95
CA LEU A 493 -11.47 -14.48 -18.08
C LEU A 493 -9.99 -14.19 -17.74
N SER A 494 -9.58 -14.22 -16.48
CA SER A 494 -8.26 -13.71 -16.03
C SER A 494 -7.03 -14.52 -16.47
N ASP A 495 -7.16 -15.77 -16.90
CA ASP A 495 -6.04 -16.53 -17.52
C ASP A 495 -6.43 -17.00 -18.92
N PRO A 496 -5.52 -16.90 -19.92
CA PRO A 496 -5.76 -17.48 -21.23
C PRO A 496 -5.92 -19.00 -21.13
N SER A 497 -6.92 -19.54 -21.85
CA SER A 497 -7.13 -20.98 -21.93
C SER A 497 -5.89 -21.65 -22.53
N PRO A 498 -5.37 -22.76 -21.94
CA PRO A 498 -4.24 -23.49 -22.50
C PRO A 498 -4.55 -24.22 -23.83
N SER A 499 -5.83 -24.27 -24.24
CA SER A 499 -6.30 -24.81 -25.52
C SER A 499 -6.26 -23.77 -26.64
N SER A 500 -6.05 -24.22 -27.88
CA SER A 500 -6.12 -23.37 -29.08
C SER A 500 -7.52 -22.87 -29.41
N GLU A 501 -8.56 -23.52 -28.87
CA GLU A 501 -9.96 -23.12 -29.00
C GLU A 501 -10.47 -22.54 -27.68
N THR A 502 -11.07 -21.35 -27.75
CA THR A 502 -11.75 -20.71 -26.62
C THR A 502 -13.10 -21.36 -26.37
N PRO A 503 -13.45 -21.73 -25.12
CA PRO A 503 -14.75 -22.27 -24.77
C PRO A 503 -15.92 -21.38 -25.24
N PHE A 504 -17.07 -22.00 -25.54
CA PHE A 504 -18.28 -21.31 -25.96
C PHE A 504 -18.72 -20.27 -24.92
N PHE A 505 -18.74 -20.65 -23.63
CA PHE A 505 -19.21 -19.75 -22.57
C PHE A 505 -18.31 -18.52 -22.44
N GLU A 506 -16.99 -18.65 -22.56
CA GLU A 506 -16.06 -17.51 -22.49
C GLU A 506 -16.29 -16.54 -23.65
N THR A 507 -16.50 -17.07 -24.86
CA THR A 507 -16.81 -16.28 -26.05
C THR A 507 -18.15 -15.56 -25.91
N TRP A 508 -19.18 -16.26 -25.42
CA TRP A 508 -20.50 -15.68 -25.16
C TRP A 508 -20.43 -14.63 -24.04
N LEU A 509 -19.71 -14.89 -22.96
CA LEU A 509 -19.51 -13.97 -21.84
C LEU A 509 -18.89 -12.65 -22.32
N GLN A 510 -17.83 -12.71 -23.13
CA GLN A 510 -17.17 -11.51 -23.66
C GLN A 510 -18.08 -10.69 -24.58
N THR A 511 -18.91 -11.33 -25.39
CA THR A 511 -19.68 -10.66 -26.44
C THR A 511 -21.13 -10.32 -26.08
N CYS A 512 -21.74 -11.04 -25.15
CA CYS A 512 -23.19 -11.03 -24.92
C CYS A 512 -23.61 -10.61 -23.51
N MET A 513 -22.84 -10.96 -22.47
CA MET A 513 -23.25 -10.76 -21.07
C MET A 513 -23.22 -9.27 -20.68
N PRO A 514 -24.35 -8.68 -20.24
CA PRO A 514 -24.37 -7.32 -19.70
C PRO A 514 -23.66 -7.27 -18.34
N GLU A 515 -22.65 -6.41 -18.24
CA GLU A 515 -21.91 -6.15 -17.00
C GLU A 515 -21.77 -4.64 -16.78
N GLU A 516 -21.49 -4.24 -15.53
CA GLU A 516 -21.19 -2.84 -15.19
C GLU A 516 -19.96 -2.34 -15.95
N GLY A 517 -20.08 -1.17 -16.58
CA GLY A 517 -18.97 -0.56 -17.34
C GLY A 517 -18.70 -1.19 -18.71
N LYS A 518 -19.41 -2.27 -19.08
CA LYS A 518 -19.25 -2.95 -20.36
C LYS A 518 -20.27 -2.47 -21.38
N THR A 519 -19.79 -1.85 -22.47
CA THR A 519 -20.61 -1.52 -23.63
C THR A 519 -20.69 -2.70 -24.59
N LEU A 520 -21.88 -3.26 -24.77
CA LEU A 520 -22.12 -4.35 -25.71
C LEU A 520 -22.59 -3.80 -27.05
N ASN A 521 -22.13 -4.42 -28.14
CA ASN A 521 -22.61 -4.12 -29.48
C ASN A 521 -23.71 -5.14 -29.88
N PRO A 522 -25.00 -4.76 -29.97
CA PRO A 522 -26.06 -5.67 -30.38
C PRO A 522 -25.91 -6.17 -31.82
N ASP A 523 -25.12 -5.47 -32.66
CA ASP A 523 -24.81 -5.83 -34.05
C ASP A 523 -23.51 -6.63 -34.19
N HIS A 524 -22.92 -7.10 -33.08
CA HIS A 524 -21.67 -7.85 -33.10
C HIS A 524 -21.77 -9.08 -34.04
N PRO A 525 -20.75 -9.39 -34.87
CA PRO A 525 -20.79 -10.49 -35.83
C PRO A 525 -21.13 -11.87 -35.23
N CYS A 526 -20.89 -12.08 -33.92
CA CYS A 526 -21.29 -13.30 -33.21
C CYS A 526 -22.81 -13.55 -33.23
N PHE A 527 -23.62 -12.52 -33.47
CA PHE A 527 -25.08 -12.58 -33.60
C PHE A 527 -25.56 -12.69 -35.06
N ARG A 528 -24.67 -13.04 -36.01
CA ARG A 528 -25.05 -13.39 -37.38
C ARG A 528 -24.89 -14.89 -37.65
N PRO A 529 -25.75 -15.77 -37.09
CA PRO A 529 -25.80 -17.15 -37.51
C PRO A 529 -26.21 -17.28 -38.98
N GLU A 530 -25.97 -18.46 -39.57
CA GLU A 530 -26.54 -18.83 -40.88
C GLU A 530 -28.07 -18.63 -40.88
N SER A 531 -28.64 -17.88 -41.84
CA SER A 531 -30.07 -17.50 -41.78
C SER A 531 -31.00 -18.73 -41.73
N GLY A 532 -30.63 -19.84 -42.36
CA GLY A 532 -31.37 -21.10 -42.29
C GLY A 532 -31.51 -21.66 -40.86
N LYS A 533 -30.52 -21.44 -39.97
CA LYS A 533 -30.62 -21.85 -38.56
C LYS A 533 -31.58 -20.94 -37.79
N VAL A 534 -31.54 -19.63 -38.03
CA VAL A 534 -32.44 -18.65 -37.40
C VAL A 534 -33.88 -18.90 -37.82
N GLU A 535 -34.14 -19.07 -39.12
CA GLU A 535 -35.46 -19.39 -39.66
C GLU A 535 -36.03 -20.68 -39.06
N SER A 536 -35.20 -21.73 -38.95
CA SER A 536 -35.62 -23.00 -38.34
C SER A 536 -35.97 -22.84 -36.85
N LEU A 537 -35.23 -22.00 -36.12
CA LEU A 537 -35.48 -21.73 -34.70
C LEU A 537 -36.74 -20.90 -34.50
N VAL A 538 -36.95 -19.86 -35.30
CA VAL A 538 -38.18 -19.03 -35.26
C VAL A 538 -39.40 -19.89 -35.61
N ALA A 539 -39.32 -20.75 -36.64
CA ALA A 539 -40.40 -21.66 -37.00
C ALA A 539 -40.72 -22.66 -35.86
N LEU A 540 -39.69 -23.18 -35.19
CA LEU A 540 -39.84 -24.07 -34.05
C LEU A 540 -40.53 -23.36 -32.86
N LEU A 541 -40.09 -22.14 -32.54
CA LEU A 541 -40.65 -21.33 -31.44
C LEU A 541 -42.09 -20.89 -31.70
N ASN A 542 -42.48 -20.68 -32.97
CA ASN A 542 -43.83 -20.32 -33.35
C ASN A 542 -44.79 -21.54 -33.44
N SER A 543 -44.23 -22.76 -33.57
CA SER A 543 -45.02 -23.99 -33.67
C SER A 543 -45.82 -24.30 -32.39
N SER A 544 -46.95 -25.02 -32.52
CA SER A 544 -47.74 -25.51 -31.37
C SER A 544 -47.22 -26.83 -30.80
N SER A 545 -46.15 -27.40 -31.38
CA SER A 545 -45.57 -28.67 -30.94
C SER A 545 -44.48 -28.48 -29.90
N GLU A 546 -44.44 -29.35 -28.89
CA GLU A 546 -43.38 -29.36 -27.90
C GLU A 546 -41.98 -29.53 -28.54
N MET A 547 -41.03 -28.72 -28.08
CA MET A 547 -39.63 -28.79 -28.51
C MET A 547 -38.99 -30.14 -28.15
N LYS A 548 -38.50 -30.87 -29.15
CA LYS A 548 -37.82 -32.17 -28.99
C LYS A 548 -36.35 -31.96 -28.62
N LEU A 549 -35.86 -32.56 -27.53
CA LEU A 549 -34.50 -32.35 -27.01
C LEU A 549 -33.41 -33.21 -27.68
N VAL A 550 -33.82 -34.20 -28.48
CA VAL A 550 -32.92 -35.18 -29.13
C VAL A 550 -32.08 -34.48 -30.21
N GLN A 551 -30.78 -34.77 -30.26
CA GLN A 551 -29.82 -34.24 -31.23
C GLN A 551 -29.68 -32.70 -31.27
N MET A 552 -30.23 -31.97 -30.31
CA MET A 552 -30.06 -30.52 -30.22
C MET A 552 -28.65 -30.14 -29.74
N LYS A 553 -28.02 -29.18 -30.42
CA LYS A 553 -26.78 -28.54 -30.00
C LYS A 553 -27.08 -27.22 -29.28
N TRP A 554 -27.17 -27.27 -27.95
CA TRP A 554 -27.62 -26.13 -27.16
C TRP A 554 -26.76 -24.87 -27.28
N HIS A 555 -25.44 -25.01 -27.43
CA HIS A 555 -24.55 -23.88 -27.68
C HIS A 555 -24.89 -23.14 -29.00
N GLU A 556 -25.20 -23.86 -30.08
CA GLU A 556 -25.62 -23.24 -31.36
C GLU A 556 -26.99 -22.56 -31.23
N ILE A 557 -27.91 -23.16 -30.44
CA ILE A 557 -29.23 -22.57 -30.15
C ILE A 557 -29.06 -21.27 -29.36
N CYS A 558 -28.22 -21.25 -28.31
CA CYS A 558 -27.93 -20.04 -27.53
C CYS A 558 -27.34 -18.91 -28.39
N LEU A 559 -26.42 -19.22 -29.32
CA LEU A 559 -25.88 -18.23 -30.26
C LEU A 559 -26.92 -17.73 -31.28
N SER A 560 -27.88 -18.57 -31.66
CA SER A 560 -28.93 -18.22 -32.63
C SER A 560 -30.13 -17.52 -32.00
N THR A 561 -30.29 -17.62 -30.68
CA THR A 561 -31.41 -17.06 -29.93
C THR A 561 -31.52 -15.52 -30.05
N PRO A 562 -30.44 -14.74 -29.93
CA PRO A 562 -30.47 -13.29 -30.15
C PRO A 562 -31.04 -12.88 -31.51
N ALA A 563 -30.59 -13.52 -32.59
CA ALA A 563 -31.09 -13.24 -33.94
C ALA A 563 -32.56 -13.64 -34.09
N ALA A 564 -32.99 -14.76 -33.50
CA ALA A 564 -34.40 -15.16 -33.50
C ALA A 564 -35.28 -14.16 -32.74
N ILE A 565 -34.81 -13.62 -31.61
CA ILE A 565 -35.51 -12.58 -30.84
C ILE A 565 -35.61 -11.28 -31.64
N LEU A 566 -34.55 -10.88 -32.33
CA LEU A 566 -34.58 -9.70 -33.21
C LEU A 566 -35.64 -9.85 -34.31
N GLU A 567 -35.73 -11.01 -34.97
CA GLU A 567 -36.77 -11.27 -35.99
C GLU A 567 -38.19 -11.22 -35.40
N VAL A 568 -38.39 -11.80 -34.21
CA VAL A 568 -39.69 -11.75 -33.50
C VAL A 568 -40.05 -10.32 -33.10
N LEU A 569 -39.08 -9.54 -32.62
CA LEU A 569 -39.27 -8.13 -32.27
C LEU A 569 -39.60 -7.30 -33.50
N ASN A 570 -38.85 -7.45 -34.60
CA ASN A 570 -39.11 -6.78 -35.88
C ASN A 570 -40.50 -7.12 -36.41
N ALA A 571 -40.92 -8.40 -36.33
CA ALA A 571 -42.25 -8.81 -36.75
C ALA A 571 -43.35 -8.18 -35.88
N TRP A 572 -43.12 -8.02 -34.58
CA TRP A 572 -44.06 -7.33 -33.69
C TRP A 572 -44.07 -5.80 -33.89
N GLU A 573 -42.92 -5.20 -34.16
CA GLU A 573 -42.78 -3.78 -34.48
C GLU A 573 -43.56 -3.41 -35.75
N ASN A 574 -43.47 -4.26 -36.77
CA ASN A 574 -44.17 -4.12 -38.05
C ASN A 574 -45.63 -4.63 -38.03
N GLY A 575 -46.16 -5.08 -36.88
CA GLY A 575 -47.55 -5.50 -36.72
C GLY A 575 -47.91 -6.88 -37.32
N VAL A 576 -46.90 -7.70 -37.67
CA VAL A 576 -47.08 -9.07 -38.18
C VAL A 576 -47.46 -10.03 -37.05
N LEU A 577 -46.94 -9.81 -35.83
CA LEU A 577 -47.25 -10.59 -34.63
C LEU A 577 -48.09 -9.77 -33.64
N SER A 578 -49.07 -10.42 -33.01
CA SER A 578 -49.80 -9.85 -31.88
C SER A 578 -49.03 -10.04 -30.56
N VAL A 579 -49.40 -9.28 -29.52
CA VAL A 579 -48.76 -9.38 -28.19
C VAL A 579 -48.91 -10.79 -27.60
N GLU A 580 -50.05 -11.45 -27.85
CA GLU A 580 -50.32 -12.82 -27.41
C GLU A 580 -49.45 -13.85 -28.14
N ALA A 581 -49.19 -13.64 -29.44
CA ALA A 581 -48.29 -14.49 -30.21
C ALA A 581 -46.84 -14.35 -29.72
N VAL A 582 -46.41 -13.12 -29.40
CA VAL A 582 -45.09 -12.87 -28.79
C VAL A 582 -45.01 -13.51 -27.40
N GLN A 583 -46.05 -13.38 -26.56
CA GLN A 583 -46.10 -14.04 -25.25
C GLN A 583 -45.91 -15.55 -25.40
N LYS A 584 -46.64 -16.20 -26.32
CA LYS A 584 -46.50 -17.63 -26.59
C LYS A 584 -45.07 -18.02 -27.01
N ILE A 585 -44.43 -17.23 -27.86
CA ILE A 585 -43.04 -17.45 -28.28
C ILE A 585 -42.10 -17.32 -27.06
N THR A 586 -42.26 -16.28 -26.24
CA THR A 586 -41.43 -16.10 -25.03
C THR A 586 -41.64 -17.21 -24.00
N ASP A 587 -42.86 -17.75 -23.89
CA ASP A 587 -43.18 -18.93 -23.07
C ASP A 587 -42.46 -20.18 -23.58
N ASN A 588 -42.43 -20.40 -24.90
CA ASN A 588 -41.66 -21.50 -25.49
C ASN A 588 -40.15 -21.38 -25.22
N ILE A 589 -39.58 -20.17 -25.23
CA ILE A 589 -38.16 -19.91 -24.95
C ILE A 589 -37.78 -20.29 -23.51
N LYS A 590 -38.58 -19.91 -22.50
CA LYS A 590 -38.32 -20.21 -21.07
C LYS A 590 -38.90 -21.56 -20.61
N GLY A 591 -39.58 -22.28 -21.50
CA GLY A 591 -40.32 -23.49 -21.16
C GLY A 591 -39.42 -24.68 -20.77
N LYS A 592 -38.44 -25.05 -21.60
CA LYS A 592 -37.61 -26.25 -21.34
C LYS A 592 -36.22 -25.94 -20.79
N VAL A 593 -35.58 -24.89 -21.27
CA VAL A 593 -34.16 -24.57 -21.02
C VAL A 593 -34.03 -23.07 -20.73
N CYS A 594 -33.61 -22.72 -19.51
CA CYS A 594 -33.58 -21.34 -19.03
C CYS A 594 -32.48 -20.48 -19.67
N SER A 595 -31.40 -21.10 -20.12
CA SER A 595 -30.28 -20.43 -20.80
C SER A 595 -30.69 -19.70 -22.08
N MET A 596 -31.74 -20.14 -22.78
CA MET A 596 -32.28 -19.41 -23.94
C MET A 596 -32.92 -18.07 -23.52
N ALA A 597 -33.65 -18.04 -22.41
CA ALA A 597 -34.22 -16.80 -21.87
C ALA A 597 -33.12 -15.81 -21.47
N ILE A 598 -32.02 -16.30 -20.87
CA ILE A 598 -30.85 -15.48 -20.54
C ILE A 598 -30.21 -14.89 -21.80
N CYS A 599 -29.98 -15.70 -22.84
CA CYS A 599 -29.41 -15.22 -24.10
C CYS A 599 -30.31 -14.17 -24.77
N SER A 600 -31.64 -14.36 -24.70
CA SER A 600 -32.64 -13.43 -25.23
C SER A 600 -32.57 -12.07 -24.51
N VAL A 601 -32.62 -12.09 -23.17
CA VAL A 601 -32.61 -10.86 -22.37
C VAL A 601 -31.26 -10.15 -22.43
N ALA A 602 -30.15 -10.88 -22.46
CA ALA A 602 -28.81 -10.31 -22.62
C ALA A 602 -28.72 -9.42 -23.87
N TRP A 603 -29.24 -9.90 -25.00
CA TRP A 603 -29.31 -9.11 -26.23
C TRP A 603 -30.33 -7.97 -26.15
N LEU A 604 -31.54 -8.20 -25.63
CA LEU A 604 -32.56 -7.15 -25.47
C LEU A 604 -32.07 -5.99 -24.59
N VAL A 605 -31.32 -6.27 -23.52
CA VAL A 605 -30.69 -5.25 -22.67
C VAL A 605 -29.67 -4.42 -23.45
N ALA A 606 -28.82 -5.06 -24.26
CA ALA A 606 -27.87 -4.35 -25.13
C ALA A 606 -28.59 -3.50 -26.19
N HIS A 607 -29.66 -4.02 -26.78
CA HIS A 607 -30.48 -3.33 -27.78
C HIS A 607 -31.19 -2.10 -27.18
N VAL A 608 -31.87 -2.24 -26.03
CA VAL A 608 -32.57 -1.13 -25.36
C VAL A 608 -31.64 0.03 -25.01
N ARG A 609 -30.37 -0.25 -24.67
CA ARG A 609 -29.36 0.79 -24.40
C ARG A 609 -29.05 1.67 -25.63
N MET A 610 -29.25 1.14 -26.84
CA MET A 610 -29.02 1.84 -28.10
C MET A 610 -30.25 2.60 -28.63
N LEU A 611 -31.44 2.32 -28.08
CA LEU A 611 -32.71 2.90 -28.54
C LEU A 611 -33.06 4.24 -27.89
N GLY A 612 -33.79 5.10 -28.61
CA GLY A 612 -34.45 6.29 -28.06
C GLY A 612 -35.61 5.92 -27.13
N LEU A 613 -36.05 6.81 -26.24
CA LEU A 613 -37.05 6.49 -25.20
C LEU A 613 -38.36 5.92 -25.77
N ASP A 614 -38.85 6.45 -26.88
CA ASP A 614 -40.13 6.04 -27.50
C ASP A 614 -40.07 4.63 -28.11
N GLU A 615 -38.89 4.17 -28.50
CA GLU A 615 -38.68 2.85 -29.14
C GLU A 615 -38.49 1.72 -28.09
N ARG A 616 -38.34 2.06 -26.80
CA ARG A 616 -38.02 1.08 -25.74
C ARG A 616 -39.22 0.24 -25.28
N GLU A 617 -40.46 0.67 -25.54
CA GLU A 617 -41.66 0.07 -24.95
C GLU A 617 -41.84 -1.42 -25.29
N LYS A 618 -41.74 -1.78 -26.58
CA LYS A 618 -41.90 -3.17 -27.05
C LYS A 618 -40.76 -4.08 -26.56
N PRO A 619 -39.47 -3.74 -26.73
CA PRO A 619 -38.37 -4.52 -26.17
C PRO A 619 -38.46 -4.71 -24.64
N GLN A 620 -38.80 -3.64 -23.88
CA GLN A 620 -38.96 -3.74 -22.42
C GLN A 620 -40.15 -4.62 -22.03
N THR A 621 -41.22 -4.60 -22.82
CA THR A 621 -42.37 -5.50 -22.60
C THR A 621 -41.97 -6.94 -22.87
N MET A 622 -41.22 -7.23 -23.94
CA MET A 622 -40.69 -8.57 -24.21
C MET A 622 -39.79 -9.08 -23.08
N ILE A 623 -38.94 -8.23 -22.49
CA ILE A 623 -38.16 -8.57 -21.28
C ILE A 623 -39.09 -9.00 -20.13
N ARG A 624 -40.14 -8.22 -19.83
CA ARG A 624 -41.12 -8.56 -18.78
C ARG A 624 -41.80 -9.91 -19.04
N GLN A 625 -42.14 -10.21 -20.29
CA GLN A 625 -42.74 -11.49 -20.67
C GLN A 625 -41.78 -12.67 -20.43
N LEU A 626 -40.49 -12.52 -20.76
CA LEU A 626 -39.45 -13.53 -20.52
C LEU A 626 -39.17 -13.77 -19.03
N MET A 627 -39.37 -12.75 -18.19
CA MET A 627 -39.18 -12.86 -16.73
C MET A 627 -40.38 -13.46 -15.98
N THR A 628 -41.56 -13.50 -16.60
CA THR A 628 -42.77 -14.00 -15.95
C THR A 628 -42.75 -15.53 -15.84
N PRO A 629 -42.96 -16.16 -14.67
CA PRO A 629 -43.01 -17.61 -14.54
C PRO A 629 -44.17 -18.22 -15.34
N MET A 630 -43.99 -19.41 -15.93
CA MET A 630 -45.10 -20.10 -16.61
C MET A 630 -46.07 -20.74 -15.62
N SER A 631 -47.36 -20.72 -15.92
CA SER A 631 -48.43 -21.27 -15.07
C SER A 631 -48.76 -22.76 -15.32
N GLY A 632 -47.88 -23.53 -15.97
CA GLY A 632 -48.12 -24.93 -16.35
C GLY A 632 -47.16 -25.93 -15.69
N GLU A 633 -47.57 -27.20 -15.54
CA GLU A 633 -46.71 -28.30 -15.09
C GLU A 633 -45.61 -28.56 -16.12
N ASN A 634 -44.37 -28.27 -15.73
CA ASN A 634 -43.21 -28.46 -16.60
C ASN A 634 -42.58 -29.84 -16.34
N THR A 635 -42.24 -30.56 -17.42
CA THR A 635 -41.90 -32.00 -17.35
C THR A 635 -40.42 -32.30 -17.07
N LEU A 636 -39.54 -31.30 -17.06
CA LEU A 636 -38.09 -31.48 -16.84
C LEU A 636 -37.68 -31.30 -15.37
N GLN A 637 -36.75 -32.13 -14.90
CA GLN A 637 -36.24 -32.11 -13.53
C GLN A 637 -35.69 -30.73 -13.12
N PHE A 638 -35.84 -30.40 -11.83
CA PHE A 638 -35.34 -29.17 -11.21
C PHE A 638 -35.80 -27.86 -11.87
N TYR A 639 -36.97 -27.85 -12.54
CA TYR A 639 -37.44 -26.66 -13.26
C TYR A 639 -37.65 -25.46 -12.32
N HIS A 640 -38.26 -25.69 -11.16
CA HIS A 640 -38.51 -24.62 -10.19
C HIS A 640 -37.20 -23.96 -9.72
N GLU A 641 -36.21 -24.76 -9.33
CA GLU A 641 -34.90 -24.29 -8.89
C GLU A 641 -34.16 -23.52 -10.01
N ARG A 642 -34.23 -24.01 -11.25
CA ARG A 642 -33.65 -23.32 -12.42
C ARG A 642 -34.32 -21.98 -12.68
N VAL A 643 -35.65 -21.90 -12.59
CA VAL A 643 -36.40 -20.64 -12.79
C VAL A 643 -36.07 -19.61 -11.72
N VAL A 644 -35.87 -20.01 -10.47
CA VAL A 644 -35.46 -19.11 -9.39
C VAL A 644 -34.10 -18.45 -9.72
N ILE A 645 -33.12 -19.26 -10.11
CA ILE A 645 -31.78 -18.75 -10.47
C ILE A 645 -31.84 -17.92 -11.75
N MET A 646 -32.58 -18.38 -12.77
CA MET A 646 -32.82 -17.60 -13.99
C MET A 646 -33.41 -16.23 -13.67
N SER A 647 -34.45 -16.17 -12.83
CA SER A 647 -35.11 -14.92 -12.45
C SER A 647 -34.13 -13.97 -11.76
N SER A 648 -33.33 -14.47 -10.83
CA SER A 648 -32.27 -13.72 -10.18
C SER A 648 -31.26 -13.16 -11.19
N ILE A 649 -30.88 -13.97 -12.20
CA ILE A 649 -29.93 -13.55 -13.23
C ILE A 649 -30.53 -12.46 -14.11
N LEU A 650 -31.76 -12.65 -14.58
CA LEU A 650 -32.46 -11.69 -15.44
C LEU A 650 -32.68 -10.35 -14.73
N GLU A 651 -33.02 -10.36 -13.43
CA GLU A 651 -33.16 -9.16 -12.62
C GLU A 651 -31.87 -8.35 -12.58
N HIS A 652 -30.73 -9.00 -12.32
CA HIS A 652 -29.43 -8.34 -12.33
C HIS A 652 -29.04 -7.79 -13.71
N MET A 653 -29.33 -8.51 -14.80
CA MET A 653 -29.06 -8.03 -16.17
C MET A 653 -29.87 -6.77 -16.50
N CYS A 654 -31.11 -6.71 -16.02
CA CYS A 654 -32.06 -5.66 -16.37
C CYS A 654 -32.00 -4.43 -15.46
N ALA A 655 -31.40 -4.54 -14.27
CA ALA A 655 -31.41 -3.50 -13.23
C ALA A 655 -31.10 -2.09 -13.78
N ASP A 656 -30.02 -1.93 -14.54
CA ASP A 656 -29.61 -0.62 -15.08
C ASP A 656 -30.63 -0.02 -16.06
N VAL A 657 -31.22 -0.86 -16.93
CA VAL A 657 -32.14 -0.43 -17.99
C VAL A 657 -33.46 0.08 -17.41
N PHE A 658 -33.97 -0.61 -16.39
CA PHE A 658 -35.24 -0.28 -15.76
C PHE A 658 -35.10 0.83 -14.72
N GLN A 659 -33.96 0.88 -14.00
CA GLN A 659 -33.69 1.96 -13.05
C GLN A 659 -33.49 3.32 -13.74
N GLN A 660 -32.83 3.38 -14.91
CA GLN A 660 -32.68 4.61 -15.69
C GLN A 660 -34.02 5.20 -16.17
N THR A 661 -35.04 4.34 -16.36
CA THR A 661 -36.35 4.74 -16.86
C THR A 661 -37.36 4.99 -15.74
N GLY A 662 -37.01 4.72 -14.47
CA GLY A 662 -37.91 4.84 -13.32
C GLY A 662 -39.04 3.80 -13.34
N LEU A 663 -38.94 2.78 -14.19
CA LEU A 663 -39.92 1.71 -14.33
C LEU A 663 -39.50 0.54 -13.44
N SER A 664 -40.45 -0.03 -12.70
CA SER A 664 -40.18 -1.23 -11.90
C SER A 664 -40.21 -2.49 -12.77
N LEU A 665 -39.26 -3.40 -12.54
CA LEU A 665 -39.21 -4.73 -13.16
C LEU A 665 -40.38 -5.62 -12.73
N ARG A 666 -40.89 -5.44 -11.51
CA ARG A 666 -42.08 -6.13 -10.97
C ARG A 666 -43.13 -5.13 -10.48
N PRO A 667 -44.43 -5.44 -10.57
CA PRO A 667 -45.48 -4.67 -9.90
C PRO A 667 -45.19 -4.58 -8.40
N ALA A 668 -45.40 -3.42 -7.78
CA ALA A 668 -45.23 -3.27 -6.34
C ALA A 668 -46.21 -4.19 -5.60
N VAL A 669 -45.69 -5.03 -4.72
CA VAL A 669 -46.51 -5.82 -3.77
C VAL A 669 -46.78 -4.92 -2.57
N GLU A 670 -48.05 -4.73 -2.20
CA GLU A 670 -48.43 -3.89 -1.05
C GLU A 670 -47.70 -4.34 0.22
N GLY A 671 -46.95 -3.43 0.86
CA GLY A 671 -46.26 -3.68 2.13
C GLY A 671 -44.79 -4.11 2.04
N GLN A 672 -44.21 -4.29 0.85
CA GLN A 672 -42.76 -4.44 0.68
C GLN A 672 -42.16 -3.17 0.09
N GLU A 673 -41.18 -2.56 0.77
CA GLU A 673 -40.32 -1.55 0.13
C GLU A 673 -39.59 -2.22 -1.04
N PRO A 674 -39.54 -1.57 -2.22
CA PRO A 674 -38.77 -2.10 -3.35
C PRO A 674 -37.31 -2.18 -2.91
N ILE A 675 -36.82 -3.40 -2.72
CA ILE A 675 -35.41 -3.65 -2.42
C ILE A 675 -34.62 -3.08 -3.61
N PRO A 676 -33.73 -2.09 -3.41
CA PRO A 676 -32.94 -1.56 -4.50
C PRO A 676 -32.11 -2.70 -5.10
N TYR A 677 -32.36 -3.02 -6.39
CA TYR A 677 -31.63 -4.07 -7.11
C TYR A 677 -30.11 -3.80 -7.17
N ARG A 678 -29.71 -2.52 -6.99
CA ARG A 678 -28.35 -2.04 -6.74
C ARG A 678 -28.42 -0.78 -5.86
N ASN A 679 -27.34 -0.49 -5.13
CA ASN A 679 -27.09 0.81 -4.45
C ASN A 679 -26.80 1.95 -5.47
N LEU A 680 -27.56 2.00 -6.55
CA LEU A 680 -27.49 3.05 -7.56
C LEU A 680 -28.25 4.28 -7.07
N LEU A 681 -27.78 5.46 -7.50
CA LEU A 681 -28.39 6.73 -7.09
C LEU A 681 -29.88 6.79 -7.44
N PRO A 682 -30.72 7.36 -6.56
CA PRO A 682 -32.10 7.70 -6.92
C PRO A 682 -32.16 8.55 -8.19
N ALA A 683 -33.16 8.31 -9.02
CA ALA A 683 -33.36 9.09 -10.24
C ALA A 683 -33.43 10.58 -9.90
N ARG A 684 -32.62 11.40 -10.61
CA ARG A 684 -32.55 12.88 -10.53
C ARG A 684 -31.78 13.49 -9.36
N GLN A 685 -31.09 12.72 -8.51
CA GLN A 685 -30.20 13.31 -7.50
C GLN A 685 -28.85 13.75 -8.12
N PRO A 686 -28.38 15.00 -7.93
CA PRO A 686 -27.06 15.42 -8.40
C PRO A 686 -25.91 14.65 -7.73
N ILE A 687 -24.96 14.14 -8.53
CA ILE A 687 -23.85 13.31 -8.04
C ILE A 687 -22.97 14.01 -6.99
N LEU A 688 -22.78 15.34 -7.09
CA LEU A 688 -22.00 16.11 -6.12
C LEU A 688 -22.68 16.16 -4.75
N GLN A 689 -24.01 16.36 -4.75
CA GLN A 689 -24.78 16.39 -3.51
C GLN A 689 -24.76 15.02 -2.83
N ALA A 690 -24.91 13.94 -3.59
CA ALA A 690 -24.82 12.59 -3.05
C ALA A 690 -23.44 12.30 -2.44
N LEU A 691 -22.36 12.69 -3.11
CA LEU A 691 -20.99 12.53 -2.58
C LEU A 691 -20.80 13.28 -1.26
N GLN A 692 -21.26 14.53 -1.18
CA GLN A 692 -21.11 15.36 0.02
C GLN A 692 -21.94 14.87 1.20
N THR A 693 -23.18 14.45 0.95
CA THR A 693 -24.04 13.87 1.98
C THR A 693 -23.44 12.57 2.52
N GLN A 694 -23.08 11.64 1.63
CA GLN A 694 -22.52 10.36 2.04
C GLN A 694 -21.21 10.52 2.81
N PHE A 695 -20.31 11.39 2.32
CA PHE A 695 -19.03 11.61 2.99
C PHE A 695 -19.21 12.21 4.39
N ARG A 696 -20.18 13.11 4.58
CA ARG A 696 -20.50 13.68 5.89
C ARG A 696 -21.02 12.62 6.87
N GLU A 697 -21.94 11.78 6.43
CA GLU A 697 -22.48 10.68 7.25
C GLU A 697 -21.36 9.73 7.69
N VAL A 698 -20.49 9.33 6.75
CA VAL A 698 -19.31 8.50 7.03
C VAL A 698 -18.35 9.17 8.00
N LEU A 699 -18.14 10.48 7.85
CA LEU A 699 -17.25 11.25 8.73
C LEU A 699 -17.82 11.36 10.16
N GLU A 700 -19.13 11.54 10.32
CA GLU A 700 -19.81 11.54 11.61
C GLU A 700 -19.77 10.14 12.26
N LYS A 701 -20.10 9.10 11.49
CA LYS A 701 -20.08 7.68 11.89
C LYS A 701 -18.66 7.22 12.27
N GLY A 702 -17.66 7.66 11.52
CA GLY A 702 -16.23 7.39 11.72
C GLY A 702 -15.67 6.17 11.05
N TRP A 703 -16.44 5.54 10.20
CA TRP A 703 -16.05 4.39 9.43
C TRP A 703 -16.97 4.27 8.22
N VAL A 704 -16.52 3.54 7.21
CA VAL A 704 -17.22 3.39 5.93
C VAL A 704 -17.94 2.03 5.93
N ASP A 705 -19.25 2.04 5.75
CA ASP A 705 -20.04 0.80 5.64
C ASP A 705 -20.17 0.31 4.19
N SER A 706 -20.78 -0.87 4.04
CA SER A 706 -20.96 -1.53 2.76
C SER A 706 -21.74 -0.65 1.76
N HIS A 707 -22.81 0.00 2.22
CA HIS A 707 -23.63 0.87 1.39
C HIS A 707 -22.83 2.08 0.88
N ALA A 708 -22.09 2.74 1.77
CA ALA A 708 -21.23 3.86 1.43
C ALA A 708 -20.17 3.49 0.38
N PHE A 709 -19.54 2.31 0.49
CA PHE A 709 -18.56 1.86 -0.49
C PHE A 709 -19.16 1.66 -1.89
N HIS A 710 -20.33 1.01 -1.99
CA HIS A 710 -21.01 0.88 -3.27
C HIS A 710 -21.39 2.23 -3.87
N LEU A 711 -21.84 3.17 -3.04
CA LEU A 711 -22.17 4.51 -3.51
C LEU A 711 -20.91 5.26 -3.99
N PHE A 712 -19.80 5.22 -3.25
CA PHE A 712 -18.55 5.83 -3.66
C PHE A 712 -18.00 5.21 -4.94
N GLU A 713 -18.09 3.89 -5.09
CA GLU A 713 -17.71 3.21 -6.33
C GLU A 713 -18.57 3.69 -7.51
N ASN A 714 -19.88 3.79 -7.34
CA ASN A 714 -20.78 4.30 -8.39
C ASN A 714 -20.47 5.76 -8.75
N LEU A 715 -20.20 6.61 -7.75
CA LEU A 715 -19.82 8.01 -7.95
C LEU A 715 -18.47 8.14 -8.66
N LEU A 716 -17.51 7.28 -8.35
CA LEU A 716 -16.21 7.22 -9.04
C LEU A 716 -16.40 6.87 -10.52
N HIS A 717 -17.24 5.88 -10.83
CA HIS A 717 -17.53 5.51 -12.23
C HIS A 717 -18.31 6.59 -12.99
N MET A 718 -19.28 7.26 -12.35
CA MET A 718 -20.08 8.31 -13.00
C MET A 718 -19.32 9.63 -13.19
N GLY A 719 -18.55 10.05 -12.19
CA GLY A 719 -17.84 11.34 -12.21
C GLY A 719 -16.44 11.28 -12.85
N GLY A 720 -15.85 10.08 -12.94
CA GLY A 720 -14.45 9.91 -13.31
C GLY A 720 -13.49 10.16 -12.16
N VAL A 721 -12.26 9.67 -12.29
CA VAL A 721 -11.25 9.66 -11.20
C VAL A 721 -10.91 11.09 -10.77
N PHE A 722 -10.66 12.00 -11.73
CA PHE A 722 -10.33 13.39 -11.42
C PHE A 722 -11.43 14.10 -10.62
N TRP A 723 -12.69 13.99 -11.05
CA TRP A 723 -13.80 14.63 -10.35
C TRP A 723 -13.97 14.07 -8.94
N PHE A 724 -13.91 12.75 -8.80
CA PHE A 724 -14.10 12.06 -7.51
C PHE A 724 -13.02 12.48 -6.51
N THR A 725 -11.74 12.35 -6.88
CA THR A 725 -10.61 12.71 -6.02
C THR A 725 -10.61 14.20 -5.68
N ASN A 726 -10.86 15.08 -6.66
CA ASN A 726 -10.85 16.52 -6.45
C ASN A 726 -11.95 16.98 -5.47
N ASN A 727 -13.15 16.42 -5.57
CA ASN A 727 -14.25 16.80 -4.66
C ASN A 727 -14.04 16.27 -3.24
N LEU A 728 -13.49 15.06 -3.07
CA LEU A 728 -13.14 14.55 -1.74
C LEU A 728 -11.99 15.33 -1.09
N VAL A 729 -10.98 15.73 -1.86
CA VAL A 729 -9.92 16.63 -1.37
C VAL A 729 -10.50 17.98 -0.96
N LYS A 730 -11.48 18.52 -1.68
CA LYS A 730 -12.18 19.75 -1.26
C LYS A 730 -12.91 19.57 0.07
N GLU A 731 -13.50 18.41 0.36
CA GLU A 731 -14.09 18.17 1.68
C GLU A 731 -13.02 18.15 2.78
N LEU A 732 -11.84 17.55 2.53
CA LEU A 732 -10.70 17.63 3.46
C LEU A 732 -10.25 19.07 3.73
N LEU A 733 -10.16 19.90 2.68
CA LEU A 733 -9.69 21.28 2.80
C LEU A 733 -10.67 22.22 3.53
N LYS A 734 -11.91 21.78 3.79
CA LYS A 734 -12.89 22.53 4.60
C LYS A 734 -12.69 22.35 6.10
N GLU A 735 -11.95 21.34 6.53
CA GLU A 735 -11.82 21.00 7.94
C GLU A 735 -10.91 21.98 8.68
N THR A 736 -11.42 22.57 9.76
CA THR A 736 -10.66 23.54 10.58
C THR A 736 -10.14 22.93 11.89
N ARG A 737 -10.61 21.73 12.26
CA ARG A 737 -10.23 21.04 13.51
C ARG A 737 -9.24 19.92 13.22
N LYS A 738 -8.13 19.89 13.96
CA LYS A 738 -7.05 18.89 13.81
C LYS A 738 -7.56 17.44 13.90
N GLU A 739 -8.45 17.16 14.84
CA GLU A 739 -8.99 15.81 15.06
C GLU A 739 -9.81 15.32 13.86
N TRP A 740 -10.67 16.19 13.32
CA TRP A 740 -11.50 15.88 12.15
C TRP A 740 -10.66 15.77 10.88
N ALA A 741 -9.69 16.68 10.69
CA ALA A 741 -8.74 16.58 9.58
C ALA A 741 -7.97 15.24 9.61
N SER A 742 -7.54 14.76 10.78
CA SER A 742 -6.91 13.44 10.91
C SER A 742 -7.87 12.29 10.58
N ARG A 743 -9.11 12.34 11.07
CA ARG A 743 -10.14 11.33 10.78
C ARG A 743 -10.48 11.29 9.29
N VAL A 744 -10.58 12.45 8.64
CA VAL A 744 -10.79 12.56 7.19
C VAL A 744 -9.66 11.88 6.42
N VAL A 745 -8.40 12.08 6.81
CA VAL A 745 -7.26 11.41 6.14
C VAL A 745 -7.38 9.88 6.22
N GLU A 746 -7.72 9.35 7.39
CA GLU A 746 -7.90 7.90 7.57
C GLU A 746 -9.05 7.34 6.74
N LEU A 747 -10.19 8.03 6.68
CA LEU A 747 -11.34 7.61 5.90
C LEU A 747 -11.09 7.74 4.39
N LEU A 748 -10.52 8.87 3.94
CA LEU A 748 -10.21 9.11 2.53
C LEU A 748 -9.16 8.14 2.02
N TYR A 749 -8.14 7.80 2.81
CA TYR A 749 -7.17 6.80 2.42
C TYR A 749 -7.83 5.45 2.09
N SER A 750 -8.75 4.99 2.95
CA SER A 750 -9.48 3.74 2.73
C SER A 750 -10.48 3.84 1.57
N ILE A 751 -11.15 4.98 1.37
CA ILE A 751 -11.99 5.21 0.18
C ILE A 751 -11.12 5.20 -1.10
N PHE A 752 -9.92 5.77 -1.05
CA PHE A 752 -9.00 5.81 -2.19
C PHE A 752 -8.42 4.43 -2.53
N CYS A 753 -8.50 3.46 -1.62
CA CYS A 753 -8.20 2.06 -1.93
C CYS A 753 -9.19 1.44 -2.93
N LEU A 754 -10.33 2.08 -3.22
CA LEU A 754 -11.18 1.71 -4.35
C LEU A 754 -10.40 1.74 -5.67
N ASP A 755 -9.50 2.71 -5.87
CA ASP A 755 -8.56 2.79 -7.00
C ASP A 755 -7.21 3.39 -6.60
N THR A 756 -6.42 2.63 -5.84
CA THR A 756 -5.15 3.16 -5.31
C THR A 756 -4.24 3.70 -6.41
N GLN A 757 -4.23 3.10 -7.61
CA GLN A 757 -3.33 3.53 -8.68
C GLN A 757 -3.81 4.84 -9.32
N GLN A 758 -5.02 4.88 -9.87
CA GLN A 758 -5.49 6.05 -10.62
C GLN A 758 -5.73 7.26 -9.73
N ILE A 759 -6.25 7.04 -8.52
CA ILE A 759 -6.47 8.13 -7.56
C ILE A 759 -5.14 8.71 -7.09
N THR A 760 -4.11 7.88 -6.85
CA THR A 760 -2.78 8.39 -6.46
C THR A 760 -2.13 9.20 -7.58
N LEU A 761 -2.18 8.71 -8.83
CA LEU A 761 -1.68 9.46 -9.98
C LEU A 761 -2.38 10.81 -10.11
N THR A 762 -3.71 10.81 -10.00
CA THR A 762 -4.53 12.03 -10.10
C THR A 762 -4.24 13.02 -8.97
N LEU A 763 -4.14 12.53 -7.74
CA LEU A 763 -3.83 13.34 -6.56
C LEU A 763 -2.47 14.01 -6.69
N LEU A 764 -1.42 13.22 -6.97
CA LEU A 764 -0.03 13.68 -6.96
C LEU A 764 0.35 14.44 -8.24
N GLY A 765 -0.25 14.10 -9.38
CA GLY A 765 0.12 14.63 -10.69
C GLY A 765 -0.76 15.78 -11.19
N HIS A 766 -2.00 15.90 -10.72
CA HIS A 766 -2.91 16.97 -11.15
C HIS A 766 -3.41 17.87 -10.01
N ILE A 767 -3.97 17.29 -8.95
CA ILE A 767 -4.65 18.06 -7.89
C ILE A 767 -3.63 18.81 -7.03
N LEU A 768 -2.65 18.08 -6.49
CA LEU A 768 -1.65 18.65 -5.60
C LEU A 768 -0.78 19.73 -6.28
N PRO A 769 -0.26 19.52 -7.51
CA PRO A 769 0.48 20.57 -8.20
C PRO A 769 -0.32 21.85 -8.40
N ARG A 770 -1.62 21.75 -8.74
CA ARG A 770 -2.49 22.93 -8.88
C ARG A 770 -2.66 23.70 -7.58
N LEU A 771 -2.85 23.00 -6.45
CA LEU A 771 -2.98 23.62 -5.13
C LEU A 771 -1.70 24.32 -4.67
N LEU A 772 -0.52 23.79 -5.05
CA LEU A 772 0.77 24.32 -4.63
C LEU A 772 1.27 25.47 -5.52
N THR A 773 0.93 25.47 -6.81
CA THR A 773 1.43 26.47 -7.77
C THR A 773 0.57 27.73 -7.85
N ASP A 774 -0.74 27.63 -7.64
CA ASP A 774 -1.66 28.76 -7.73
C ASP A 774 -1.82 29.49 -6.37
N PRO A 775 -1.37 30.76 -6.24
CA PRO A 775 -1.51 31.53 -5.02
C PRO A 775 -2.95 31.69 -4.53
N ALA A 776 -3.94 31.59 -5.42
CA ALA A 776 -5.35 31.65 -5.04
C ALA A 776 -5.73 30.51 -4.09
N HIS A 777 -5.05 29.37 -4.14
CA HIS A 777 -5.37 28.19 -3.33
C HIS A 777 -4.57 28.10 -2.02
N TRP A 778 -3.50 28.88 -1.85
CA TRP A 778 -2.59 28.74 -0.70
C TRP A 778 -3.30 28.92 0.65
N HIS A 779 -4.29 29.80 0.74
CA HIS A 779 -5.04 30.01 1.98
C HIS A 779 -5.77 28.75 2.46
N SER A 780 -6.21 27.87 1.53
CA SER A 780 -6.85 26.58 1.87
C SER A 780 -5.88 25.55 2.42
N LEU A 781 -4.57 25.75 2.25
CA LEU A 781 -3.51 24.89 2.78
C LEU A 781 -3.04 25.33 4.16
N ALA A 782 -3.61 26.38 4.75
CA ALA A 782 -3.28 26.76 6.12
C ALA A 782 -3.58 25.60 7.07
N ASP A 783 -2.75 25.37 8.09
CA ASP A 783 -2.99 24.28 9.04
C ASP A 783 -4.36 24.43 9.74
N PRO A 784 -5.11 23.33 9.99
CA PRO A 784 -4.73 21.91 9.83
C PRO A 784 -4.89 21.22 8.45
N PRO A 785 -5.70 21.67 7.47
CA PRO A 785 -5.97 20.90 6.25
C PRO A 785 -4.74 20.70 5.37
N GLY A 786 -3.80 21.66 5.32
CA GLY A 786 -2.54 21.50 4.57
C GLY A 786 -1.71 20.30 5.04
N ARG A 787 -1.48 20.19 6.36
CA ARG A 787 -0.80 19.04 6.95
C ARG A 787 -1.55 17.72 6.71
N ALA A 788 -2.88 17.74 6.81
CA ALA A 788 -3.70 16.56 6.55
C ALA A 788 -3.61 16.11 5.08
N LEU A 789 -3.63 17.04 4.12
CA LEU A 789 -3.43 16.75 2.70
C LEU A 789 -2.02 16.20 2.43
N ALA A 790 -0.99 16.73 3.09
CA ALA A 790 0.37 16.22 3.00
C ALA A 790 0.43 14.76 3.44
N LYS A 791 -0.21 14.45 4.57
CA LYS A 791 -0.32 13.10 5.11
C LYS A 791 -1.03 12.13 4.18
N LEU A 792 -2.21 12.50 3.68
CA LEU A 792 -2.96 11.70 2.70
C LEU A 792 -2.13 11.43 1.43
N SER A 793 -1.43 12.46 0.93
CA SER A 793 -0.59 12.35 -0.27
C SER A 793 0.55 11.36 -0.08
N VAL A 794 1.24 11.39 1.07
CA VAL A 794 2.32 10.44 1.40
C VAL A 794 1.78 9.02 1.56
N TRP A 795 0.66 8.83 2.24
CA TRP A 795 0.06 7.51 2.42
C TRP A 795 -0.35 6.87 1.09
N CYS A 796 -1.00 7.63 0.20
CA CYS A 796 -1.35 7.17 -1.15
C CYS A 796 -0.09 6.84 -1.98
N ALA A 797 0.92 7.70 -1.94
CA ALA A 797 2.18 7.48 -2.65
C ALA A 797 2.89 6.20 -2.19
N LEU A 798 3.02 5.98 -0.88
CA LEU A 798 3.68 4.80 -0.31
C LEU A 798 2.92 3.50 -0.61
N SER A 799 1.59 3.51 -0.46
CA SER A 799 0.76 2.36 -0.76
C SER A 799 0.89 1.97 -2.24
N SER A 800 0.69 2.92 -3.16
CA SER A 800 0.80 2.69 -4.60
C SER A 800 2.20 2.21 -5.02
N TYR A 801 3.25 2.83 -4.46
CA TYR A 801 4.64 2.47 -4.76
C TYR A 801 4.99 1.04 -4.29
N SER A 802 4.48 0.63 -3.13
CA SER A 802 4.72 -0.72 -2.59
C SER A 802 4.02 -1.83 -3.35
N SER A 803 2.80 -1.58 -3.86
CA SER A 803 2.03 -2.56 -4.64
C SER A 803 2.61 -2.77 -6.05
N HIS A 804 3.23 -1.75 -6.64
CA HIS A 804 3.77 -1.79 -8.00
C HIS A 804 5.02 -2.69 -8.16
N HIS A 805 5.88 -2.76 -7.15
CA HIS A 805 7.15 -3.53 -7.22
C HIS A 805 6.96 -5.06 -7.19
N LYS A 806 5.73 -5.57 -6.97
CA LYS A 806 5.44 -7.01 -6.82
C LYS A 806 4.52 -7.62 -7.88
N GLY A 807 4.13 -6.87 -8.91
CA GLY A 807 3.67 -7.44 -10.17
C GLY A 807 2.24 -8.01 -10.24
N GLN A 808 1.34 -7.73 -9.30
CA GLN A 808 -0.06 -8.14 -9.42
C GLN A 808 -1.02 -6.99 -9.06
N ALA A 809 -1.62 -6.40 -10.09
CA ALA A 809 -2.79 -5.53 -9.94
C ALA A 809 -4.00 -6.36 -9.47
N SER A 810 -4.79 -5.82 -8.54
CA SER A 810 -6.00 -6.48 -8.04
C SER A 810 -7.01 -6.73 -9.18
N ALA A 811 -7.88 -7.73 -9.05
CA ALA A 811 -8.85 -8.06 -10.09
C ALA A 811 -9.78 -6.88 -10.45
N GLN A 812 -10.10 -5.99 -9.50
CA GLN A 812 -10.86 -4.77 -9.77
C GLN A 812 -10.06 -3.67 -10.49
N GLN A 813 -8.74 -3.57 -10.30
CA GLN A 813 -7.89 -2.64 -11.07
C GLN A 813 -7.88 -2.95 -12.57
N ARG A 814 -8.22 -4.20 -12.95
CA ARG A 814 -8.40 -4.61 -14.35
C ARG A 814 -9.79 -4.31 -14.91
N LYS A 815 -10.82 -4.20 -14.04
CA LYS A 815 -12.23 -3.95 -14.42
C LYS A 815 -12.44 -2.53 -14.97
N ARG A 816 -11.59 -1.57 -14.59
CA ARG A 816 -11.74 -0.17 -15.01
C ARG A 816 -10.98 0.08 -16.31
N GLN A 817 -11.67 0.65 -17.29
CA GLN A 817 -11.01 1.22 -18.45
C GLN A 817 -9.99 2.22 -17.93
N ARG A 818 -8.70 1.91 -18.15
CA ARG A 818 -7.63 2.85 -17.86
C ARG A 818 -7.97 4.08 -18.69
N GLU A 819 -8.26 5.21 -18.06
CA GLU A 819 -8.18 6.47 -18.79
C GLU A 819 -6.76 6.49 -19.37
N ASP A 820 -6.66 6.59 -20.70
CA ASP A 820 -5.39 6.76 -21.40
C ASP A 820 -4.86 8.14 -21.00
N ILE A 821 -4.25 8.24 -19.82
CA ILE A 821 -3.65 9.48 -19.34
C ILE A 821 -2.28 9.62 -20.01
N GLU A 822 -2.30 9.77 -21.34
CA GLU A 822 -1.14 10.14 -22.16
C GLU A 822 -0.64 11.57 -21.80
N ASP A 823 -1.49 12.35 -21.09
CA ASP A 823 -1.25 13.74 -20.69
C ASP A 823 -0.28 13.94 -19.52
N TYR A 824 0.18 12.91 -18.79
CA TYR A 824 1.24 13.13 -17.79
C TYR A 824 2.57 13.59 -18.42
N THR A 825 2.75 13.35 -19.72
CA THR A 825 3.90 13.80 -20.51
C THR A 825 3.86 15.32 -20.76
N SER A 826 2.67 15.93 -20.77
CA SER A 826 2.47 17.35 -21.13
C SER A 826 2.46 18.30 -19.92
N LEU A 827 2.20 17.80 -18.70
CA LEU A 827 2.07 18.64 -17.48
C LEU A 827 3.39 19.27 -17.02
N PHE A 828 4.52 18.62 -17.33
CA PHE A 828 5.85 19.15 -17.09
C PHE A 828 6.75 18.67 -18.23
N PRO A 829 7.11 19.51 -19.21
CA PRO A 829 8.14 19.16 -20.16
C PRO A 829 9.45 19.03 -19.36
N LEU A 830 9.80 17.79 -18.99
CA LEU A 830 11.20 17.43 -18.95
C LEU A 830 11.63 17.68 -20.39
N ASP A 831 12.39 18.74 -20.63
CA ASP A 831 13.03 18.98 -21.91
C ASP A 831 13.52 17.61 -22.39
N ASP A 832 13.00 17.15 -23.53
CA ASP A 832 13.47 15.95 -24.23
C ASP A 832 14.89 16.24 -24.73
N THR A 833 15.83 16.47 -23.81
CA THR A 833 17.22 16.14 -24.05
C THR A 833 17.21 14.62 -24.14
N GLN A 834 17.12 14.14 -25.38
CA GLN A 834 17.52 12.80 -25.79
C GLN A 834 18.60 12.29 -24.82
N PRO A 835 18.51 11.04 -24.32
CA PRO A 835 19.49 10.49 -23.38
C PRO A 835 20.87 10.83 -23.92
N SER A 836 21.52 11.78 -23.24
CA SER A 836 22.66 12.49 -23.81
C SER A 836 23.66 11.47 -24.32
N LYS A 837 24.27 11.71 -25.49
CA LYS A 837 25.33 10.88 -26.07
C LYS A 837 26.41 10.46 -25.06
N LEU A 838 26.51 11.17 -23.93
CA LEU A 838 27.29 10.85 -22.73
C LEU A 838 26.96 9.47 -22.11
N MET A 839 25.69 9.07 -22.01
CA MET A 839 25.30 7.78 -21.41
C MET A 839 25.73 6.58 -22.27
N ARG A 840 25.81 6.76 -23.59
CA ARG A 840 26.31 5.75 -24.53
C ARG A 840 27.84 5.70 -24.59
N LEU A 841 28.53 6.79 -24.21
CA LEU A 841 30.00 6.87 -24.14
C LEU A 841 30.57 6.37 -22.80
N LEU A 842 29.78 6.37 -21.73
CA LEU A 842 30.22 5.88 -20.41
C LEU A 842 29.91 4.39 -20.18
N SER A 843 29.27 3.71 -21.14
CA SER A 843 28.95 2.28 -21.07
C SER A 843 29.94 1.37 -21.80
N SER A 844 30.99 1.92 -22.42
CA SER A 844 32.06 1.11 -23.01
C SER A 844 33.27 1.08 -22.08
N ASN A 845 33.51 -0.09 -21.48
CA ASN A 845 34.85 -0.46 -21.03
C ASN A 845 35.79 -0.41 -22.22
N GLU A 846 36.82 0.44 -22.16
CA GLU A 846 38.22 0.08 -22.45
C GLU A 846 39.13 1.28 -22.12
N ASP A 847 40.31 0.95 -21.63
CA ASP A 847 41.38 1.85 -21.19
C ASP A 847 41.73 2.91 -22.25
N GLU A 848 41.78 4.19 -21.87
CA GLU A 848 42.91 5.08 -22.24
C GLU A 848 42.86 6.47 -21.57
N THR A 849 44.06 6.99 -21.32
CA THR A 849 44.39 8.27 -20.70
C THR A 849 44.18 9.46 -21.62
N VAL A 850 43.35 10.45 -21.25
CA VAL A 850 43.41 11.80 -21.84
C VAL A 850 43.30 12.89 -20.78
N MET A 851 44.27 13.80 -20.85
CA MET A 851 44.53 14.95 -20.00
C MET A 851 43.49 16.09 -20.13
N LEU A 852 43.18 16.69 -18.98
CA LEU A 852 42.88 18.12 -18.71
C LEU A 852 41.70 18.81 -19.45
N SER A 853 40.66 19.12 -18.67
CA SER A 853 40.24 20.51 -18.46
C SER A 853 39.47 20.67 -17.14
N SER A 854 39.68 21.82 -16.48
CA SER A 854 39.34 22.14 -15.08
C SER A 854 37.84 22.10 -14.74
N PRO A 855 37.42 21.59 -13.57
CA PRO A 855 36.06 21.73 -13.06
C PRO A 855 35.94 23.01 -12.20
N GLY A 856 35.86 24.15 -12.86
CA GLY A 856 35.39 25.40 -12.27
C GLY A 856 34.21 25.86 -13.10
N ASP A 857 33.06 26.09 -12.47
CA ASP A 857 31.85 26.67 -13.07
C ASP A 857 31.05 25.77 -14.03
N ARG A 858 30.30 24.82 -13.45
CA ARG A 858 28.97 24.47 -13.99
C ARG A 858 27.94 24.70 -12.88
N SER A 859 26.98 25.59 -13.14
CA SER A 859 25.84 25.83 -12.26
C SER A 859 25.04 24.54 -12.11
N MET A 860 24.78 24.14 -10.87
CA MET A 860 23.95 22.98 -10.51
C MET A 860 22.53 23.16 -11.08
N SER A 861 22.27 22.54 -12.22
CA SER A 861 20.96 22.50 -12.86
C SER A 861 20.01 21.57 -12.09
N SER A 862 18.74 21.97 -12.04
CA SER A 862 17.58 21.41 -11.35
C SER A 862 17.13 20.01 -11.81
N SER A 863 18.06 19.13 -12.17
CA SER A 863 17.79 17.76 -12.61
C SER A 863 18.18 16.74 -11.54
N LEU A 864 17.44 15.62 -11.44
CA LEU A 864 17.88 14.43 -10.71
C LEU A 864 19.29 14.06 -11.16
N SER A 865 20.18 13.68 -10.23
CA SER A 865 21.54 13.32 -10.64
C SER A 865 21.51 12.07 -11.52
N ALA A 866 22.44 11.95 -12.47
CA ALA A 866 22.55 10.77 -13.34
C ALA A 866 22.59 9.46 -12.53
N SER A 867 23.21 9.49 -11.35
CA SER A 867 23.24 8.37 -10.40
C SER A 867 21.87 8.00 -9.79
N GLN A 868 20.91 8.94 -9.66
CA GLN A 868 19.53 8.67 -9.21
C GLN A 868 18.66 8.14 -10.34
N LEU A 869 18.94 8.52 -11.59
CA LEU A 869 18.18 8.10 -12.78
C LEU A 869 18.49 6.66 -13.21
N HIS A 870 19.72 6.16 -13.00
CA HIS A 870 20.08 4.79 -13.37
C HIS A 870 19.39 3.70 -12.53
N THR A 871 18.89 4.04 -11.34
CA THR A 871 18.24 3.10 -10.41
C THR A 871 16.71 3.05 -10.55
N VAL A 872 16.10 3.94 -11.35
CA VAL A 872 14.65 4.14 -11.37
C VAL A 872 14.08 3.89 -12.78
N ASN A 873 13.09 3.00 -12.87
CA ASN A 873 12.38 2.75 -14.12
C ASN A 873 11.38 3.89 -14.41
N MET A 874 11.78 4.86 -15.23
CA MET A 874 10.93 5.98 -15.66
C MET A 874 9.84 5.58 -16.67
N ARG A 875 9.68 4.30 -17.03
CA ARG A 875 8.50 3.84 -17.79
C ARG A 875 7.23 3.82 -16.94
N ASP A 876 7.35 3.74 -15.62
CA ASP A 876 6.21 3.73 -14.71
C ASP A 876 5.66 5.16 -14.53
N PRO A 877 4.35 5.41 -14.76
CA PRO A 877 3.74 6.73 -14.58
C PRO A 877 3.86 7.25 -13.14
N LEU A 878 3.82 6.37 -12.12
CA LEU A 878 3.93 6.80 -10.72
C LEU A 878 5.32 7.37 -10.44
N ASN A 879 6.37 6.73 -10.96
CA ASN A 879 7.75 7.18 -10.81
C ASN A 879 7.96 8.57 -11.43
N ARG A 880 7.35 8.83 -12.60
CA ARG A 880 7.39 10.16 -13.25
C ARG A 880 6.68 11.22 -12.41
N VAL A 881 5.47 10.91 -11.94
CA VAL A 881 4.67 11.83 -11.12
C VAL A 881 5.42 12.17 -9.82
N LEU A 882 6.01 11.18 -9.15
CA LEU A 882 6.81 11.40 -7.94
C LEU A 882 8.05 12.26 -8.22
N ALA A 883 8.81 11.96 -9.28
CA ALA A 883 9.96 12.77 -9.68
C ALA A 883 9.57 14.24 -9.93
N ASN A 884 8.49 14.48 -10.69
CA ASN A 884 7.99 15.82 -10.97
C ASN A 884 7.50 16.54 -9.72
N LEU A 885 6.82 15.82 -8.82
CA LEU A 885 6.37 16.38 -7.54
C LEU A 885 7.57 16.83 -6.70
N PHE A 886 8.62 16.03 -6.56
CA PHE A 886 9.81 16.43 -5.79
C PHE A 886 10.55 17.61 -6.44
N LEU A 887 10.57 17.72 -7.78
CA LEU A 887 11.09 18.90 -8.47
C LEU A 887 10.26 20.15 -8.15
N LEU A 888 8.94 20.04 -8.17
CA LEU A 888 8.04 21.14 -7.76
C LEU A 888 8.30 21.54 -6.29
N ILE A 889 8.34 20.58 -5.37
CA ILE A 889 8.62 20.83 -3.95
C ILE A 889 9.99 21.47 -3.77
N SER A 890 11.00 21.07 -4.55
CA SER A 890 12.32 21.72 -4.54
C SER A 890 12.24 23.18 -5.00
N SER A 891 11.45 23.49 -6.03
CA SER A 891 11.24 24.86 -6.51
C SER A 891 10.55 25.75 -5.47
N LEU A 892 9.54 25.21 -4.77
CA LEU A 892 8.81 25.91 -3.72
C LEU A 892 9.68 26.17 -2.51
N SER A 893 10.55 25.22 -2.17
CA SER A 893 11.51 25.33 -1.06
C SER A 893 12.58 26.40 -1.32
N GLY A 894 12.96 26.62 -2.58
CA GLY A 894 13.87 27.69 -3.00
C GLY A 894 13.21 29.05 -3.19
N SER A 895 11.88 29.15 -3.07
CA SER A 895 11.16 30.42 -3.21
C SER A 895 11.46 31.38 -2.07
N LYS A 896 11.44 32.68 -2.36
CA LYS A 896 11.56 33.74 -1.33
C LYS A 896 10.27 33.97 -0.54
N THR A 897 9.17 33.33 -0.93
CA THR A 897 7.85 33.47 -0.30
C THR A 897 7.57 32.30 0.65
N ALA A 898 7.55 32.59 1.95
CA ALA A 898 7.08 31.65 2.97
C ALA A 898 5.56 31.79 3.16
N GLY A 899 4.86 30.67 3.32
CA GLY A 899 3.41 30.63 3.47
C GLY A 899 2.88 29.21 3.71
N PRO A 900 1.55 29.01 3.62
CA PRO A 900 0.93 27.69 3.80
C PRO A 900 1.48 26.60 2.87
N HIS A 901 1.85 26.94 1.63
CA HIS A 901 2.50 26.03 0.70
C HIS A 901 3.86 25.55 1.19
N THR A 902 4.67 26.39 1.85
CA THR A 902 5.94 25.95 2.47
C THR A 902 5.72 25.11 3.73
N GLN A 903 4.65 25.36 4.49
CA GLN A 903 4.26 24.52 5.64
C GLN A 903 3.76 23.14 5.18
N PHE A 904 3.06 23.08 4.04
CA PHE A 904 2.73 21.81 3.38
C PHE A 904 4.00 21.02 3.06
N VAL A 905 5.01 21.65 2.44
CA VAL A 905 6.29 20.99 2.13
C VAL A 905 6.94 20.43 3.39
N GLN A 906 6.98 21.21 4.47
CA GLN A 906 7.49 20.75 5.75
C GLN A 906 6.74 19.50 6.23
N SER A 907 5.41 19.56 6.27
CA SER A 907 4.55 18.45 6.73
C SER A 907 4.69 17.20 5.85
N PHE A 908 4.83 17.39 4.54
CA PHE A 908 5.01 16.30 3.57
C PHE A 908 6.33 15.55 3.81
N ILE A 909 7.43 16.27 4.02
CA ILE A 909 8.73 15.67 4.30
C ILE A 909 8.76 15.02 5.69
N GLU A 910 8.14 15.64 6.70
CA GLU A 910 7.99 15.03 8.04
C GLU A 910 7.26 13.69 7.95
N GLU A 911 6.12 13.62 7.26
CA GLU A 911 5.37 12.38 7.11
C GLU A 911 6.14 11.32 6.30
N CYS A 912 6.87 11.71 5.25
CA CYS A 912 7.73 10.79 4.50
C CYS A 912 8.80 10.12 5.39
N VAL A 913 9.40 10.90 6.29
CA VAL A 913 10.39 10.41 7.25
C VAL A 913 9.74 9.53 8.30
N GLU A 914 8.58 9.94 8.82
CA GLU A 914 7.86 9.22 9.85
C GLU A 914 7.38 7.84 9.40
N CYS A 915 7.00 7.70 8.13
CA CYS A 915 6.55 6.43 7.55
C CYS A 915 7.69 5.52 7.06
N SER A 916 8.96 5.98 7.08
CA SER A 916 10.09 5.19 6.58
C SER A 916 10.75 4.32 7.67
N GLU A 917 10.90 3.01 7.41
CA GLU A 917 11.55 2.05 8.32
C GLU A 917 13.09 1.96 8.14
N GLN A 918 13.64 2.33 6.96
CA GLN A 918 15.06 2.14 6.61
C GLN A 918 15.71 3.33 5.87
N GLY A 919 15.28 4.56 6.15
CA GLY A 919 15.81 5.77 5.50
C GLY A 919 15.29 5.95 4.07
N SER A 920 16.02 6.67 3.20
CA SER A 920 15.50 7.02 1.87
C SER A 920 15.44 5.84 0.88
N ARG A 921 16.11 4.71 1.18
CA ARG A 921 16.13 3.52 0.32
C ARG A 921 14.83 2.75 0.39
N GLY A 922 14.22 2.46 -0.76
CA GLY A 922 12.96 1.72 -0.85
C GLY A 922 11.71 2.53 -0.49
N SER A 923 11.85 3.85 -0.29
CA SER A 923 10.72 4.77 -0.09
C SER A 923 10.60 5.76 -1.25
N ILE A 924 9.54 6.56 -1.25
CA ILE A 924 9.33 7.64 -2.22
C ILE A 924 10.39 8.74 -2.12
N LEU A 925 11.21 8.78 -1.05
CA LEU A 925 12.28 9.78 -0.88
C LEU A 925 13.43 9.60 -1.88
N GLN A 926 13.57 8.44 -2.54
CA GLN A 926 14.59 8.24 -3.56
C GLN A 926 14.46 9.20 -4.76
N PHE A 927 13.26 9.75 -4.99
CA PHE A 927 12.96 10.72 -6.04
C PHE A 927 13.32 12.15 -5.65
N MET A 928 13.76 12.40 -4.41
CA MET A 928 14.14 13.73 -3.94
C MET A 928 15.53 14.15 -4.48
N PRO A 929 15.66 15.33 -5.11
CA PRO A 929 16.97 15.83 -5.53
C PRO A 929 17.90 16.12 -4.34
N PHE A 930 19.19 15.75 -4.45
CA PHE A 930 20.17 16.04 -3.39
C PHE A 930 20.37 17.55 -3.11
N THR A 931 20.15 18.40 -4.10
CA THR A 931 20.21 19.87 -3.96
C THR A 931 19.14 20.42 -3.04
N MET A 932 18.03 19.70 -2.88
CA MET A 932 16.89 20.11 -2.07
C MET A 932 17.21 20.09 -0.56
N ILE A 933 18.14 19.23 -0.12
CA ILE A 933 18.49 19.05 1.29
C ILE A 933 18.95 20.38 1.93
N SER A 934 19.77 21.17 1.23
CA SER A 934 20.25 22.45 1.75
C SER A 934 19.15 23.50 1.90
N GLU A 935 18.09 23.42 1.10
CA GLU A 935 16.93 24.31 1.22
C GLU A 935 16.00 23.82 2.35
N LEU A 936 15.76 22.51 2.45
CA LEU A 936 14.93 21.92 3.50
C LEU A 936 15.48 22.19 4.91
N VAL A 937 16.80 22.16 5.09
CA VAL A 937 17.43 22.42 6.40
C VAL A 937 17.26 23.88 6.85
N LYS A 938 16.92 24.82 5.95
CA LYS A 938 16.56 26.19 6.34
C LYS A 938 15.22 26.24 7.09
N LEU A 939 14.37 25.22 6.92
CA LEU A 939 13.14 25.06 7.70
C LEU A 939 13.49 24.46 9.07
N GLN A 940 13.37 25.27 10.13
CA GLN A 940 13.82 24.90 11.49
C GLN A 940 13.28 23.55 11.99
N ALA A 941 12.06 23.18 11.61
CA ALA A 941 11.45 21.92 12.03
C ALA A 941 12.16 20.69 11.43
N LEU A 942 12.70 20.82 10.21
CA LEU A 942 13.45 19.79 9.49
C LEU A 942 14.95 19.83 9.78
N ALA A 943 15.45 20.89 10.42
CA ALA A 943 16.84 21.10 10.81
C ALA A 943 17.28 20.20 11.99
N LYS A 944 16.91 18.92 11.95
CA LYS A 944 17.24 17.92 12.97
C LYS A 944 18.17 16.88 12.35
N PRO A 945 19.28 16.49 13.00
CA PRO A 945 20.23 15.53 12.44
C PRO A 945 19.58 14.20 12.01
N LYS A 946 18.62 13.68 12.80
CA LYS A 946 17.90 12.45 12.46
C LYS A 946 17.08 12.59 11.17
N THR A 947 16.38 13.72 10.99
CA THR A 947 15.59 14.02 9.79
C THR A 947 16.49 14.15 8.56
N VAL A 948 17.65 14.79 8.69
CA VAL A 948 18.61 14.89 7.58
C VAL A 948 19.11 13.50 7.17
N LEU A 949 19.48 12.66 8.14
CA LEU A 949 19.93 11.29 7.85
C LEU A 949 18.85 10.44 7.17
N SER A 950 17.57 10.61 7.53
CA SER A 950 16.48 9.81 6.97
C SER A 950 16.08 10.22 5.55
N ILE A 951 16.16 11.51 5.21
CA ILE A 951 15.85 11.99 3.85
C ILE A 951 17.00 11.77 2.86
N THR A 952 18.23 11.56 3.34
CA THR A 952 19.40 11.32 2.48
C THR A 952 19.66 9.85 2.21
N ASP A 953 19.99 9.49 0.96
CA ASP A 953 20.48 8.14 0.66
C ASP A 953 21.94 7.97 1.06
N LEU A 954 22.16 7.50 2.28
CA LEU A 954 23.49 7.29 2.87
C LEU A 954 24.28 6.14 2.23
N SER A 955 23.66 5.35 1.34
CA SER A 955 24.40 4.34 0.58
C SER A 955 25.27 4.91 -0.53
N LEU A 956 24.85 6.05 -1.07
CA LEU A 956 25.54 6.73 -2.15
C LEU A 956 26.59 7.67 -1.55
N PRO A 957 27.84 7.69 -2.07
CA PRO A 957 28.87 8.62 -1.61
C PRO A 957 28.41 10.08 -1.65
N LEU A 958 27.67 10.46 -2.70
CA LEU A 958 27.10 11.81 -2.82
C LEU A 958 26.07 12.10 -1.71
N GLY A 959 25.23 11.13 -1.35
CA GLY A 959 24.25 11.29 -0.28
C GLY A 959 24.91 11.47 1.08
N ARG A 960 25.97 10.70 1.39
CA ARG A 960 26.77 10.89 2.62
C ARG A 960 27.43 12.26 2.68
N ARG A 961 28.01 12.73 1.57
CA ARG A 961 28.60 14.07 1.46
C ARG A 961 27.59 15.18 1.71
N MET A 962 26.38 15.06 1.16
CA MET A 962 25.33 16.04 1.37
C MET A 962 24.77 16.02 2.79
N ALA A 963 24.57 14.84 3.38
CA ALA A 963 24.18 14.68 4.78
C ALA A 963 25.24 15.29 5.71
N ALA A 964 26.52 15.02 5.47
CA ALA A 964 27.62 15.58 6.26
C ALA A 964 27.63 17.11 6.19
N LYS A 965 27.48 17.69 5.00
CA LYS A 965 27.42 19.14 4.81
C LYS A 965 26.24 19.78 5.54
N ALA A 966 25.07 19.17 5.44
CA ALA A 966 23.86 19.65 6.09
C ALA A 966 23.97 19.57 7.63
N ILE A 967 24.39 18.43 8.17
CA ILE A 967 24.49 18.21 9.62
C ILE A 967 25.62 19.03 10.25
N ALA A 968 26.74 19.21 9.55
CA ALA A 968 27.86 20.03 10.04
C ALA A 968 27.53 21.54 10.07
N ALA A 969 26.49 21.97 9.34
CA ALA A 969 26.00 23.35 9.35
C ALA A 969 24.95 23.63 10.44
N LEU A 970 24.35 22.58 11.03
CA LEU A 970 23.48 22.67 12.22
C LEU A 970 24.31 23.00 13.47
#